data_AF-A0A934E114-F1
#
_entry.id   AF-A0A934E114-F1
#
_cell.length_a   1.000
_cell.length_b   1.000
_cell.length_c   1.000
_cell.angle_alpha   90.00
_cell.angle_beta   90.00
_cell.angle_gamma   90.00
#
_symmetry.space_group_name_H-M   'P 1'
#
loop_
_entity.id
_entity.type
_entity.pdbx_description
1 polymer ?
#
loop_
_entity_poly.entity_id
_entity_poly.type
_entity_poly.pdbx_seq_one_letter_code
_entity_poly.pdbx_strand_id
1 'polypeptide(L)'
;MKRLLLASGIAAVVGAIAMLPASSHATFFRLPLGGCGNATQCGAQAGMSCYVTAYYDHAGKDWNCGTETYESHVGSDFGVGGTAGVRPVLAGAAGLVLETNDGCPTGSWGDTCGGGFGNFVKLRHADGKITIYGHFQSGTLQVHTNQQVTCGTELGKVGSSGNSTGPHLHFEVIDPTYGSDDPYSGDCGGPLTYWVTAGAYCGLPSSTCEGACTPQCSGKQCGPDTCGGTCGTCPSQEYCQATGVCSQVPLDGAEFVSETIPDGTHFDTGEKFTKTWTLRNTGGTSWTKLGGYSFTFTRLEDFDAPARTWPDTNETIAPGATKTWVVPMTAPLVAGTWQGYWKMNVNGTSFGDEVWVSIVVDPPPATFDDAQYVSDSPPDDTRFAPNETFTKMWTMKNTGTSTWTAVNGFRWEFMRGERMGAAASYQQVPGEVTTPGQGKSWSVPMQAPATPGTYRGYWRSTHSGQAFGQEVWVEIIVNPITPEDQDGDGHASILSEGDDCDDHDNSVYPGKAERCDEKDNDCDNRTDEDIPEQVCGAGDCRSTAPGCVGGNVPKCTPLPGTNEDCNGKDDDCNGFTDDLAHCEVGYVCIGARCAPVEVEPDAGTPPAPGRDASQPLPGADAGINTFKGGGCGCGAASGSALVTGGVAFLALALRRRPPRCG
;
A
#
# COMPACT_ATOMS: atom_id res chain seq x y z
N MET A 1 61.50 27.92 -6.81
CA MET A 1 62.22 27.51 -5.58
C MET A 1 61.23 26.82 -4.64
N LYS A 2 61.51 25.57 -4.19
CA LYS A 2 61.03 24.87 -2.96
C LYS A 2 59.48 24.84 -2.72
N ARG A 3 58.74 23.73 -2.53
CA ARG A 3 58.86 22.46 -1.78
C ARG A 3 57.62 21.60 -2.18
N LEU A 4 57.73 20.30 -2.45
CA LEU A 4 57.71 19.13 -1.54
C LEU A 4 56.30 18.66 -1.11
N LEU A 5 55.88 17.53 -1.71
CA LEU A 5 55.08 16.37 -1.25
C LEU A 5 54.17 16.47 0.00
N LEU A 6 52.93 15.98 -0.14
CA LEU A 6 52.46 14.77 0.56
C LEU A 6 51.13 14.25 -0.01
N ALA A 7 51.03 12.93 -0.03
CA ALA A 7 50.05 12.08 -0.69
C ALA A 7 48.79 11.83 0.14
N SER A 8 47.71 11.42 -0.53
CA SER A 8 46.79 10.40 -0.03
C SER A 8 46.15 9.69 -1.21
N GLY A 9 46.49 8.41 -1.36
CA GLY A 9 46.03 7.56 -2.45
C GLY A 9 44.80 6.75 -2.05
N ILE A 10 43.88 6.58 -3.00
CA ILE A 10 42.95 5.46 -3.08
C ILE A 10 43.07 4.96 -4.51
N ALA A 11 43.89 3.94 -4.73
CA ALA A 11 43.91 3.19 -5.98
C ALA A 11 42.96 2.00 -5.81
N ALA A 12 41.85 2.02 -6.55
CA ALA A 12 41.00 0.85 -6.72
C ALA A 12 41.81 -0.24 -7.43
N VAL A 13 42.22 -1.26 -6.67
CA VAL A 13 42.74 -2.50 -7.24
C VAL A 13 41.52 -3.28 -7.73
N VAL A 14 41.20 -3.13 -9.01
CA VAL A 14 40.38 -4.12 -9.73
C VAL A 14 41.25 -5.37 -9.82
N GLY A 15 41.07 -6.26 -8.85
CA GLY A 15 41.65 -7.59 -8.88
C GLY A 15 41.11 -8.31 -10.10
N ALA A 16 41.95 -8.49 -11.12
CA ALA A 16 41.70 -9.42 -12.20
C ALA A 16 41.45 -10.79 -11.56
N ILE A 17 40.19 -11.21 -11.53
CA ILE A 17 39.84 -12.62 -11.36
C ILE A 17 40.48 -13.30 -12.55
N ALA A 18 41.59 -13.99 -12.30
CA ALA A 18 42.12 -14.96 -13.25
C ALA A 18 41.02 -15.98 -13.47
N MET A 19 40.25 -15.79 -14.55
CA MET A 19 39.42 -16.84 -15.10
C MET A 19 40.40 -17.95 -15.48
N LEU A 20 40.45 -19.00 -14.66
CA LEU A 20 41.06 -20.25 -15.06
C LEU A 20 40.39 -20.65 -16.37
N PRO A 21 41.15 -21.00 -17.43
CA PRO A 21 40.53 -21.51 -18.64
C PRO A 21 39.66 -22.71 -18.26
N ALA A 22 38.39 -22.69 -18.68
CA ALA A 22 37.51 -23.84 -18.56
C ALA A 22 38.20 -25.02 -19.22
N SER A 23 38.68 -25.96 -18.41
CA SER A 23 39.23 -27.20 -18.90
C SER A 23 38.11 -27.94 -19.62
N SER A 24 38.28 -28.24 -20.91
CA SER A 24 37.32 -28.98 -21.73
C SER A 24 37.24 -30.47 -21.37
N HIS A 25 37.58 -30.84 -20.14
CA HIS A 25 37.62 -32.22 -19.68
C HIS A 25 36.42 -32.48 -18.76
N ALA A 26 35.65 -33.52 -19.06
CA ALA A 26 34.57 -33.98 -18.22
C ALA A 26 35.09 -34.29 -16.80
N THR A 27 34.37 -33.81 -15.78
CA THR A 27 34.70 -34.13 -14.39
C THR A 27 34.17 -35.53 -14.07
N PHE A 28 35.05 -36.42 -13.64
CA PHE A 28 34.67 -37.73 -13.10
C PHE A 28 34.92 -37.78 -11.59
N PHE A 29 34.06 -38.53 -10.89
CA PHE A 29 34.05 -38.64 -9.44
C PHE A 29 34.56 -40.01 -8.99
N ARG A 30 35.28 -40.02 -7.87
CA ARG A 30 35.49 -41.22 -7.06
C ARG A 30 34.36 -41.40 -6.04
N LEU A 31 34.24 -42.59 -5.48
CA LEU A 31 33.41 -42.86 -4.29
C LEU A 31 33.73 -41.83 -3.20
N PRO A 32 32.78 -41.01 -2.73
CA PRO A 32 33.07 -39.90 -1.82
C PRO A 32 33.13 -40.30 -0.34
N LEU A 33 33.51 -41.55 -0.07
CA LEU A 33 33.71 -42.09 1.26
C LEU A 33 35.10 -42.70 1.41
N GLY A 34 35.74 -42.47 2.56
CA GLY A 34 37.00 -43.13 2.92
C GLY A 34 36.80 -44.40 3.74
N GLY A 35 37.72 -45.36 3.59
CA GLY A 35 37.72 -46.59 4.39
C GLY A 35 36.59 -47.58 4.05
N CYS A 36 36.05 -47.50 2.83
CA CYS A 36 35.10 -48.46 2.29
C CYS A 36 35.83 -49.63 1.63
N GLY A 37 35.36 -50.85 1.90
CA GLY A 37 35.74 -52.06 1.16
C GLY A 37 34.76 -52.30 0.02
N ASN A 38 34.89 -53.40 -0.70
CA ASN A 38 33.98 -53.74 -1.79
C ASN A 38 32.59 -54.09 -1.23
N ALA A 39 31.56 -53.40 -1.72
CA ALA A 39 30.18 -53.87 -1.60
C ALA A 39 29.82 -54.70 -2.82
N THR A 40 29.02 -55.74 -2.62
CA THR A 40 28.50 -56.60 -3.70
C THR A 40 26.99 -56.73 -3.67
N GLN A 41 26.32 -56.07 -2.71
CA GLN A 41 24.88 -56.13 -2.48
C GLN A 41 24.40 -54.80 -1.90
N CYS A 42 23.14 -54.45 -2.17
CA CYS A 42 22.50 -53.26 -1.65
C CYS A 42 22.09 -53.49 -0.19
N GLY A 43 22.03 -52.40 0.58
CA GLY A 43 21.68 -52.43 1.98
C GLY A 43 22.75 -53.03 2.90
N ALA A 44 22.48 -52.93 4.21
CA ALA A 44 23.42 -53.33 5.24
C ALA A 44 23.58 -54.85 5.30
N GLN A 45 24.82 -55.34 5.15
CA GLN A 45 25.16 -56.75 5.36
C GLN A 45 26.29 -56.92 6.37
N ALA A 46 26.32 -58.05 7.05
CA ALA A 46 27.36 -58.37 8.02
C ALA A 46 28.74 -58.35 7.36
N GLY A 47 29.64 -57.52 7.88
CA GLY A 47 31.01 -57.36 7.38
C GLY A 47 31.20 -56.30 6.29
N MET A 48 30.13 -55.66 5.80
CA MET A 48 30.25 -54.53 4.87
C MET A 48 30.54 -53.23 5.62
N SER A 49 31.54 -52.49 5.15
CA SER A 49 31.90 -51.19 5.73
C SER A 49 31.10 -50.03 5.13
N CYS A 50 30.75 -50.14 3.85
CA CYS A 50 29.88 -49.20 3.12
C CYS A 50 29.06 -49.99 2.11
N TYR A 51 27.89 -49.48 1.74
CA TYR A 51 26.97 -50.12 0.79
C TYR A 51 26.04 -49.06 0.19
N VAL A 52 25.46 -49.33 -0.97
CA VAL A 52 24.42 -48.47 -1.53
C VAL A 52 23.11 -48.73 -0.80
N THR A 53 22.41 -47.66 -0.42
CA THR A 53 21.06 -47.73 0.18
C THR A 53 19.97 -47.23 -0.74
N ALA A 54 20.29 -46.31 -1.65
CA ALA A 54 19.40 -45.85 -2.70
C ALA A 54 20.20 -45.22 -3.85
N TYR A 55 19.71 -45.36 -5.08
CA TYR A 55 20.17 -44.64 -6.26
C TYR A 55 19.22 -43.49 -6.60
N TYR A 56 19.54 -42.74 -7.65
CA TYR A 56 18.68 -41.72 -8.22
C TYR A 56 17.36 -42.34 -8.70
N ASP A 57 16.26 -41.62 -8.53
CA ASP A 57 14.91 -42.06 -8.90
C ASP A 57 14.52 -41.64 -10.32
N HIS A 58 14.33 -42.63 -11.19
CA HIS A 58 13.76 -42.50 -12.52
C HIS A 58 12.32 -43.03 -12.49
N ALA A 59 11.43 -42.30 -11.81
CA ALA A 59 10.00 -42.63 -11.67
C ALA A 59 9.74 -44.03 -11.07
N GLY A 60 10.36 -44.30 -9.91
CA GLY A 60 10.29 -45.54 -9.16
C GLY A 60 11.30 -46.60 -9.60
N LYS A 61 12.28 -46.24 -10.43
CA LYS A 61 13.33 -47.12 -10.96
C LYS A 61 14.71 -46.51 -10.77
N ASP A 62 15.71 -47.33 -10.48
CA ASP A 62 17.11 -46.90 -10.48
C ASP A 62 17.75 -47.02 -11.87
N TRP A 63 19.02 -46.62 -12.01
CA TRP A 63 19.79 -46.65 -13.26
C TRP A 63 19.79 -48.01 -13.99
N ASN A 64 19.65 -49.12 -13.26
CA ASN A 64 19.63 -50.48 -13.80
C ASN A 64 18.20 -51.03 -13.92
N CYS A 65 17.21 -50.15 -13.93
CA CYS A 65 15.78 -50.48 -13.93
C CYS A 65 15.33 -51.32 -12.72
N GLY A 66 16.13 -51.32 -11.66
CA GLY A 66 15.82 -51.95 -10.38
C GLY A 66 14.84 -51.12 -9.56
N THR A 67 14.77 -51.40 -8.27
CA THR A 67 13.90 -50.72 -7.32
C THR A 67 14.68 -50.20 -6.10
N GLU A 68 16.00 -50.12 -6.19
CA GLU A 68 16.86 -49.67 -5.09
C GLU A 68 16.91 -48.13 -5.09
N THR A 69 15.73 -47.53 -4.94
CA THR A 69 15.49 -46.08 -4.91
C THR A 69 14.19 -45.81 -4.13
N TYR A 70 13.86 -44.55 -3.91
CA TYR A 70 12.58 -44.11 -3.35
C TYR A 70 12.06 -42.87 -4.07
N GLU A 71 10.76 -42.63 -3.96
CA GLU A 71 10.05 -41.61 -4.75
C GLU A 71 10.72 -40.24 -4.67
N SER A 72 11.03 -39.68 -5.83
CA SER A 72 11.66 -38.37 -6.01
C SER A 72 13.07 -38.23 -5.42
N HIS A 73 13.80 -39.33 -5.21
CA HIS A 73 15.19 -39.27 -4.76
C HIS A 73 16.13 -38.74 -5.86
N VAL A 74 16.81 -37.62 -5.62
CA VAL A 74 17.62 -36.91 -6.62
C VAL A 74 19.14 -37.16 -6.49
N GLY A 75 19.56 -38.19 -5.74
CA GLY A 75 20.96 -38.48 -5.48
C GLY A 75 21.25 -39.96 -5.31
N SER A 76 22.44 -40.29 -4.82
CA SER A 76 22.85 -41.63 -4.42
C SER A 76 23.19 -41.65 -2.94
N ASP A 77 22.57 -42.58 -2.22
CA ASP A 77 22.80 -42.76 -0.79
C ASP A 77 23.77 -43.92 -0.54
N PHE A 78 24.84 -43.61 0.18
CA PHE A 78 25.85 -44.57 0.59
C PHE A 78 25.78 -44.76 2.11
N GLY A 79 25.14 -45.84 2.51
CA GLY A 79 25.09 -46.29 3.90
C GLY A 79 26.46 -46.72 4.42
N VAL A 80 26.69 -46.48 5.70
CA VAL A 80 27.94 -46.89 6.36
C VAL A 80 27.66 -47.88 7.48
N GLY A 81 28.34 -49.03 7.44
CA GLY A 81 28.29 -50.00 8.54
C GLY A 81 29.04 -49.44 9.75
N GLY A 82 28.32 -48.97 10.77
CA GLY A 82 28.91 -48.48 12.03
C GLY A 82 28.30 -47.19 12.59
N THR A 83 29.05 -46.50 13.45
CA THR A 83 28.61 -45.30 14.17
C THR A 83 28.86 -44.02 13.34
N ALA A 84 27.91 -43.08 13.39
CA ALA A 84 28.08 -41.72 12.89
C ALA A 84 29.34 -41.03 13.46
N GLY A 85 29.94 -40.12 12.70
CA GLY A 85 31.10 -39.33 13.10
C GLY A 85 32.45 -40.04 12.99
N VAL A 86 32.50 -41.25 12.42
CA VAL A 86 33.74 -42.02 12.26
C VAL A 86 34.31 -41.90 10.85
N ARG A 87 33.48 -42.11 9.82
CA ARG A 87 33.96 -42.25 8.45
C ARG A 87 34.11 -40.90 7.75
N PRO A 88 35.23 -40.65 7.06
CA PRO A 88 35.43 -39.39 6.37
C PRO A 88 34.64 -39.36 5.05
N VAL A 89 33.99 -38.23 4.78
CA VAL A 89 33.42 -37.86 3.48
C VAL A 89 34.51 -37.11 2.72
N LEU A 90 34.82 -37.58 1.52
CA LEU A 90 35.94 -37.10 0.72
C LEU A 90 35.41 -36.45 -0.56
N ALA A 91 36.05 -35.36 -1.01
CA ALA A 91 35.71 -34.70 -2.26
C ALA A 91 35.81 -35.70 -3.43
N GLY A 92 34.70 -35.87 -4.17
CA GLY A 92 34.61 -36.79 -5.30
C GLY A 92 35.51 -36.38 -6.47
N ALA A 93 35.73 -35.09 -6.65
CA ALA A 93 36.65 -34.51 -7.61
C ALA A 93 37.19 -33.17 -7.08
N ALA A 94 38.18 -32.59 -7.78
CA ALA A 94 38.63 -31.23 -7.47
C ALA A 94 37.53 -30.20 -7.74
N GLY A 95 37.42 -29.17 -6.90
CA GLY A 95 36.36 -28.18 -7.03
C GLY A 95 36.50 -26.98 -6.10
N LEU A 96 35.65 -25.98 -6.31
CA LEU A 96 35.48 -24.81 -5.45
C LEU A 96 34.29 -25.03 -4.51
N VAL A 97 34.48 -24.89 -3.21
CA VAL A 97 33.39 -24.93 -2.23
C VAL A 97 32.50 -23.72 -2.42
N LEU A 98 31.26 -23.95 -2.85
CA LEU A 98 30.25 -22.90 -3.02
C LEU A 98 29.55 -22.58 -1.70
N GLU A 99 29.21 -23.61 -0.95
CA GLU A 99 28.35 -23.48 0.22
C GLU A 99 28.65 -24.60 1.21
N THR A 100 28.59 -24.27 2.49
CA THR A 100 28.70 -25.21 3.59
C THR A 100 27.62 -24.90 4.62
N ASN A 101 27.02 -25.93 5.20
CA ASN A 101 26.15 -25.81 6.36
C ASN A 101 26.62 -26.77 7.45
N ASP A 102 26.88 -26.26 8.65
CA ASP A 102 27.28 -27.05 9.82
C ASP A 102 26.53 -26.59 11.07
N GLY A 103 26.43 -27.46 12.07
CA GLY A 103 25.77 -27.20 13.35
C GLY A 103 24.34 -27.73 13.45
N CYS A 104 23.79 -28.34 12.40
CA CYS A 104 22.53 -29.07 12.50
C CYS A 104 22.70 -30.30 13.41
N PRO A 105 21.72 -30.60 14.29
CA PRO A 105 21.71 -31.81 15.11
C PRO A 105 21.86 -33.08 14.28
N THR A 106 22.47 -34.11 14.86
CA THR A 106 22.65 -35.43 14.22
C THR A 106 21.82 -36.48 14.96
N GLY A 107 21.13 -37.36 14.23
CA GLY A 107 20.26 -38.40 14.80
C GLY A 107 18.82 -37.96 15.06
N SER A 108 18.40 -36.83 14.48
CA SER A 108 17.03 -36.28 14.60
C SER A 108 16.31 -36.37 13.27
N TRP A 109 15.67 -37.51 13.00
CA TRP A 109 14.90 -37.71 11.75
C TRP A 109 13.78 -36.68 11.61
N GLY A 110 13.60 -36.15 10.39
CA GLY A 110 12.60 -35.12 10.09
C GLY A 110 13.00 -33.69 10.49
N ASP A 111 14.25 -33.46 10.92
CA ASP A 111 14.77 -32.11 11.13
C ASP A 111 14.88 -31.35 9.78
N THR A 112 14.38 -30.12 9.76
CA THR A 112 14.38 -29.24 8.57
C THR A 112 15.61 -28.34 8.50
N CYS A 113 16.48 -28.38 9.52
CA CYS A 113 17.77 -27.70 9.50
C CYS A 113 18.55 -28.08 8.23
N GLY A 114 19.05 -27.07 7.51
CA GLY A 114 19.78 -27.28 6.26
C GLY A 114 18.94 -27.76 5.07
N GLY A 115 17.61 -27.58 5.10
CA GLY A 115 16.74 -27.83 3.93
C GLY A 115 16.57 -29.30 3.56
N GLY A 116 16.68 -30.20 4.53
CA GLY A 116 16.60 -31.66 4.32
C GLY A 116 17.96 -32.34 4.30
N PHE A 117 19.00 -31.70 3.76
CA PHE A 117 20.38 -32.23 3.75
C PHE A 117 21.07 -32.20 5.12
N GLY A 118 20.56 -31.42 6.08
CA GLY A 118 21.23 -31.22 7.36
C GLY A 118 22.54 -30.47 7.18
N ASN A 119 23.63 -31.00 7.72
CA ASN A 119 24.97 -30.48 7.47
C ASN A 119 25.44 -30.94 6.08
N PHE A 120 25.92 -30.03 5.25
CA PHE A 120 26.27 -30.32 3.85
C PHE A 120 27.45 -29.50 3.33
N VAL A 121 28.02 -29.95 2.21
CA VAL A 121 29.01 -29.22 1.41
C VAL A 121 28.58 -29.26 -0.06
N LYS A 122 28.61 -28.11 -0.75
CA LYS A 122 28.41 -28.02 -2.20
C LYS A 122 29.70 -27.61 -2.90
N LEU A 123 30.12 -28.36 -3.93
CA LEU A 123 31.32 -28.07 -4.71
C LEU A 123 30.96 -27.78 -6.17
N ARG A 124 31.57 -26.75 -6.77
CA ARG A 124 31.55 -26.52 -8.22
C ARG A 124 32.81 -27.05 -8.87
N HIS A 125 32.65 -27.79 -9.95
CA HIS A 125 33.74 -28.42 -10.70
C HIS A 125 34.11 -27.65 -11.96
N ALA A 126 35.21 -28.05 -12.60
CA ALA A 126 35.79 -27.34 -13.75
C ALA A 126 34.86 -27.34 -14.99
N ASP A 127 34.07 -28.39 -15.17
CA ASP A 127 33.07 -28.53 -16.23
C ASP A 127 31.71 -27.91 -15.88
N GLY A 128 31.62 -27.18 -14.76
CA GLY A 128 30.42 -26.47 -14.32
C GLY A 128 29.45 -27.31 -13.48
N LYS A 129 29.63 -28.63 -13.37
CA LYS A 129 28.82 -29.48 -12.49
C LYS A 129 28.92 -29.03 -11.04
N ILE A 130 27.85 -29.20 -10.29
CA ILE A 130 27.82 -29.00 -8.84
C ILE A 130 27.59 -30.35 -8.18
N THR A 131 28.39 -30.70 -7.18
CA THR A 131 28.10 -31.85 -6.31
C THR A 131 27.61 -31.38 -4.95
N ILE A 132 26.65 -32.11 -4.38
CA ILE A 132 26.13 -31.90 -3.03
C ILE A 132 26.46 -33.15 -2.21
N TYR A 133 27.10 -32.93 -1.06
CA TYR A 133 27.37 -33.94 -0.06
C TYR A 133 26.50 -33.62 1.15
N GLY A 134 25.60 -34.53 1.56
CA GLY A 134 24.64 -34.31 2.63
C GLY A 134 24.88 -35.15 3.90
N HIS A 135 24.14 -34.83 4.95
CA HIS A 135 24.03 -35.58 6.20
C HIS A 135 25.32 -35.69 7.03
N PHE A 136 26.19 -34.68 7.02
CA PHE A 136 27.42 -34.70 7.82
C PHE A 136 27.15 -34.71 9.33
N GLN A 137 28.10 -35.26 10.09
CA GLN A 137 28.10 -35.20 11.55
C GLN A 137 28.33 -33.74 11.98
N SER A 138 27.47 -33.26 12.88
CA SER A 138 27.53 -31.89 13.40
C SER A 138 28.92 -31.54 13.95
N GLY A 139 29.48 -30.42 13.50
CA GLY A 139 30.76 -29.87 13.94
C GLY A 139 31.99 -30.56 13.35
N THR A 140 31.83 -31.34 12.27
CA THR A 140 32.95 -32.08 11.67
C THR A 140 33.44 -31.52 10.34
N LEU A 141 32.78 -30.52 9.75
CA LEU A 141 33.21 -29.96 8.48
C LEU A 141 34.64 -29.41 8.59
N GLN A 142 35.49 -29.78 7.62
CA GLN A 142 36.90 -29.37 7.55
C GLN A 142 37.15 -28.30 6.48
N VAL A 143 36.09 -27.88 5.78
CA VAL A 143 36.15 -26.93 4.67
C VAL A 143 35.20 -25.76 4.89
N HIS A 144 35.44 -24.67 4.17
CA HIS A 144 34.61 -23.46 4.21
C HIS A 144 34.34 -22.91 2.80
N THR A 145 33.28 -22.11 2.66
CA THR A 145 32.95 -21.43 1.41
C THR A 145 34.14 -20.68 0.81
N ASN A 146 34.28 -20.76 -0.52
CA ASN A 146 35.39 -20.24 -1.33
C ASN A 146 36.72 -21.00 -1.23
N GLN A 147 36.80 -22.08 -0.45
CA GLN A 147 37.98 -22.94 -0.44
C GLN A 147 38.08 -23.77 -1.73
N GLN A 148 39.27 -23.86 -2.32
CA GLN A 148 39.55 -24.86 -3.36
C GLN A 148 39.96 -26.18 -2.70
N VAL A 149 39.39 -27.27 -3.18
CA VAL A 149 39.71 -28.63 -2.74
C VAL A 149 40.18 -29.47 -3.92
N THR A 150 41.11 -30.39 -3.67
CA THR A 150 41.49 -31.41 -4.65
C THR A 150 40.64 -32.67 -4.44
N CYS A 151 40.58 -33.55 -5.43
CA CYS A 151 39.96 -34.86 -5.24
C CYS A 151 40.54 -35.57 -4.01
N GLY A 152 39.67 -36.20 -3.22
CA GLY A 152 40.03 -36.93 -2.02
C GLY A 152 40.28 -36.07 -0.78
N THR A 153 40.17 -34.74 -0.88
CA THR A 153 40.20 -33.85 0.29
C THR A 153 39.08 -34.22 1.26
N GLU A 154 39.38 -34.35 2.54
CA GLU A 154 38.36 -34.60 3.56
C GLU A 154 37.48 -33.36 3.74
N LEU A 155 36.17 -33.53 3.55
CA LEU A 155 35.17 -32.48 3.70
C LEU A 155 34.62 -32.44 5.12
N GLY A 156 34.60 -33.59 5.79
CA GLY A 156 34.04 -33.80 7.12
C GLY A 156 33.74 -35.28 7.34
N LYS A 157 32.85 -35.61 8.30
CA LYS A 157 32.54 -37.01 8.63
C LYS A 157 31.07 -37.33 8.41
N VAL A 158 30.78 -38.57 8.00
CA VAL A 158 29.42 -39.08 7.80
C VAL A 158 28.64 -38.97 9.11
N GLY A 159 27.46 -38.36 9.05
CA GLY A 159 26.54 -38.24 10.18
C GLY A 159 25.17 -38.78 9.81
N SER A 160 24.15 -38.17 10.40
CA SER A 160 22.72 -38.48 10.23
C SER A 160 21.91 -37.22 10.55
N SER A 161 22.36 -36.05 10.09
CA SER A 161 21.70 -34.76 10.31
C SER A 161 20.63 -34.48 9.27
N GLY A 162 19.63 -33.64 9.59
CA GLY A 162 18.55 -33.31 8.67
C GLY A 162 17.57 -34.47 8.47
N ASN A 163 17.03 -34.61 7.26
CA ASN A 163 16.05 -35.64 6.95
C ASN A 163 16.70 -37.00 6.62
N SER A 164 17.41 -37.56 7.60
CA SER A 164 18.17 -38.81 7.46
C SER A 164 17.71 -39.83 8.49
N THR A 165 17.38 -41.05 8.05
CA THR A 165 16.89 -42.16 8.91
C THR A 165 18.00 -42.90 9.64
N GLY A 166 19.26 -42.66 9.28
CA GLY A 166 20.43 -43.28 9.89
C GLY A 166 21.72 -42.88 9.17
N PRO A 167 22.89 -43.31 9.68
CA PRO A 167 24.16 -42.83 9.14
C PRO A 167 24.43 -43.23 7.68
N HIS A 168 24.46 -42.23 6.80
CA HIS A 168 24.78 -42.39 5.37
C HIS A 168 25.26 -41.07 4.77
N LEU A 169 25.86 -41.14 3.58
CA LEU A 169 26.15 -39.98 2.75
C LEU A 169 25.12 -39.89 1.62
N HIS A 170 24.40 -38.78 1.53
CA HIS A 170 23.70 -38.38 0.30
C HIS A 170 24.71 -37.71 -0.64
N PHE A 171 24.82 -38.21 -1.87
CA PHE A 171 25.66 -37.62 -2.90
C PHE A 171 24.84 -37.33 -4.14
N GLU A 172 24.76 -36.06 -4.52
CA GLU A 172 24.01 -35.60 -5.69
C GLU A 172 24.92 -34.85 -6.66
N VAL A 173 24.64 -35.02 -7.95
CA VAL A 173 25.29 -34.29 -9.04
C VAL A 173 24.24 -33.44 -9.73
N ILE A 174 24.53 -32.16 -9.91
CA ILE A 174 23.73 -31.21 -10.69
C ILE A 174 24.54 -30.86 -11.93
N ASP A 175 24.06 -31.28 -13.10
CA ASP A 175 24.60 -30.86 -14.39
C ASP A 175 24.01 -29.50 -14.80
N PRO A 176 24.83 -28.56 -15.31
CA PRO A 176 24.34 -27.26 -15.75
C PRO A 176 23.29 -27.33 -16.87
N THR A 177 23.21 -28.44 -17.60
CA THR A 177 22.29 -28.65 -18.73
C THR A 177 20.99 -29.32 -18.28
N TYR A 178 21.11 -30.32 -17.40
CA TYR A 178 20.01 -31.25 -17.10
C TYR A 178 19.41 -31.09 -15.70
N GLY A 179 20.03 -30.30 -14.81
CA GLY A 179 19.62 -30.23 -13.41
C GLY A 179 20.22 -31.38 -12.59
N SER A 180 19.52 -31.82 -11.54
CA SER A 180 19.93 -33.01 -10.78
C SER A 180 19.96 -34.22 -11.72
N ASP A 181 21.05 -34.98 -11.68
CA ASP A 181 21.34 -36.00 -12.68
C ASP A 181 21.99 -37.23 -12.04
N ASP A 182 21.76 -38.39 -12.66
CA ASP A 182 22.20 -39.68 -12.17
C ASP A 182 23.69 -39.88 -12.49
N PRO A 183 24.57 -40.11 -11.49
CA PRO A 183 25.98 -40.35 -11.76
C PRO A 183 26.27 -41.73 -12.38
N TYR A 184 25.29 -42.63 -12.43
CA TYR A 184 25.39 -43.95 -13.02
C TYR A 184 24.82 -44.00 -14.45
N SER A 185 25.44 -44.84 -15.28
CA SER A 185 24.91 -45.15 -16.62
C SER A 185 24.15 -46.48 -16.61
N GLY A 186 23.01 -46.55 -17.28
CA GLY A 186 22.27 -47.81 -17.47
C GLY A 186 20.98 -47.64 -18.27
N ASP A 187 20.23 -48.73 -18.44
CA ASP A 187 19.03 -48.78 -19.29
C ASP A 187 17.91 -47.83 -18.86
N CYS A 188 17.80 -47.56 -17.55
CA CYS A 188 16.86 -46.58 -16.99
C CYS A 188 17.57 -45.29 -16.52
N GLY A 189 18.90 -45.24 -16.63
CA GLY A 189 19.71 -44.05 -16.34
C GLY A 189 20.22 -43.37 -17.60
N GLY A 190 21.19 -42.47 -17.42
CA GLY A 190 21.84 -41.79 -18.54
C GLY A 190 22.79 -42.71 -19.34
N PRO A 191 23.19 -42.31 -20.57
CA PRO A 191 24.14 -43.08 -21.37
C PRO A 191 25.60 -42.95 -20.90
N LEU A 192 25.88 -42.00 -20.00
CA LEU A 192 27.21 -41.68 -19.51
C LEU A 192 27.25 -41.84 -18.00
N THR A 193 28.38 -42.32 -17.48
CA THR A 193 28.63 -42.32 -16.03
C THR A 193 29.50 -41.12 -15.67
N TYR A 194 29.24 -40.56 -14.50
CA TYR A 194 30.11 -39.56 -13.90
C TYR A 194 31.16 -40.16 -12.97
N TRP A 195 31.17 -41.48 -12.77
CA TRP A 195 32.18 -42.14 -11.97
C TRP A 195 33.43 -42.42 -12.80
N VAL A 196 34.62 -42.34 -12.18
CA VAL A 196 35.86 -42.89 -12.78
C VAL A 196 35.67 -44.37 -13.12
N THR A 197 34.97 -45.09 -12.24
CA THR A 197 34.46 -46.44 -12.48
C THR A 197 33.24 -46.63 -11.57
N ALA A 198 32.06 -46.86 -12.16
CA ALA A 198 30.79 -46.90 -11.43
C ALA A 198 30.62 -48.12 -10.51
N GLY A 199 31.31 -49.23 -10.81
CA GLY A 199 31.06 -50.52 -10.15
C GLY A 199 29.87 -51.25 -10.79
N ALA A 200 29.66 -52.50 -10.37
CA ALA A 200 28.47 -53.26 -10.76
C ALA A 200 27.23 -52.75 -10.02
N TYR A 201 26.03 -53.21 -10.42
CA TYR A 201 24.81 -52.94 -9.66
C TYR A 201 24.96 -53.42 -8.20
N CYS A 202 24.62 -52.55 -7.25
CA CYS A 202 24.88 -52.68 -5.81
C CYS A 202 26.37 -52.72 -5.39
N GLY A 203 27.28 -52.49 -6.33
CA GLY A 203 28.68 -52.24 -6.08
C GLY A 203 28.95 -50.78 -5.76
N LEU A 204 30.09 -50.51 -5.11
CA LEU A 204 30.54 -49.14 -4.89
C LEU A 204 31.40 -48.67 -6.07
N PRO A 205 31.33 -47.37 -6.42
CA PRO A 205 32.28 -46.75 -7.33
C PRO A 205 33.73 -46.89 -6.84
N SER A 206 34.68 -46.74 -7.77
CA SER A 206 36.11 -46.73 -7.42
C SER A 206 36.45 -45.56 -6.49
N SER A 207 37.35 -45.79 -5.53
CA SER A 207 37.88 -44.75 -4.64
C SER A 207 39.06 -43.94 -5.23
N THR A 208 39.43 -44.20 -6.49
CA THR A 208 40.58 -43.58 -7.18
C THR A 208 40.25 -42.20 -7.75
N CYS A 209 41.06 -41.20 -7.39
CA CYS A 209 40.92 -39.82 -7.86
C CYS A 209 41.35 -39.57 -9.31
N GLU A 210 42.19 -40.43 -9.88
CA GLU A 210 42.72 -40.29 -11.23
C GLU A 210 42.50 -41.56 -12.04
N GLY A 211 41.97 -41.35 -13.23
CA GLY A 211 41.79 -42.33 -14.29
C GLY A 211 41.01 -41.62 -15.40
N ALA A 212 41.51 -41.65 -16.63
CA ALA A 212 40.59 -41.53 -17.76
C ALA A 212 39.53 -42.62 -17.54
N CYS A 213 38.25 -42.27 -17.68
CA CYS A 213 37.21 -43.27 -17.65
C CYS A 213 37.67 -44.48 -18.50
N THR A 214 37.58 -45.70 -17.95
CA THR A 214 38.08 -46.90 -18.63
C THR A 214 36.98 -47.49 -19.52
N PRO A 215 37.11 -47.44 -20.86
CA PRO A 215 36.09 -47.91 -21.79
C PRO A 215 35.62 -49.33 -21.48
N GLN A 216 34.32 -49.52 -21.21
CA GLN A 216 33.72 -50.82 -20.91
C GLN A 216 33.11 -51.46 -22.17
N CYS A 217 33.95 -52.12 -22.97
CA CYS A 217 33.53 -52.78 -24.23
C CYS A 217 33.39 -54.30 -24.15
N SER A 218 33.71 -54.92 -23.03
CA SER A 218 33.62 -56.38 -22.88
C SER A 218 32.16 -56.83 -23.03
N GLY A 219 31.87 -57.64 -24.06
CA GLY A 219 30.53 -58.14 -24.36
C GLY A 219 29.69 -57.27 -25.30
N LYS A 220 30.19 -56.10 -25.75
CA LYS A 220 29.48 -55.21 -26.69
C LYS A 220 30.02 -55.34 -28.13
N GLN A 221 29.13 -55.26 -29.10
CA GLN A 221 29.38 -55.19 -30.56
C GLN A 221 29.27 -53.75 -31.11
N CYS A 222 28.38 -52.94 -30.53
CA CYS A 222 28.25 -51.51 -30.77
C CYS A 222 27.79 -50.79 -29.48
N GLY A 223 27.76 -49.46 -29.45
CA GLY A 223 27.19 -48.66 -28.33
C GLY A 223 28.22 -47.91 -27.48
N PRO A 224 27.80 -47.12 -26.47
CA PRO A 224 28.70 -46.28 -25.68
C PRO A 224 29.65 -47.11 -24.84
N ASP A 225 30.89 -46.64 -24.75
CA ASP A 225 31.95 -47.26 -23.94
C ASP A 225 31.97 -46.78 -22.49
N THR A 226 30.93 -46.08 -22.05
CA THR A 226 30.76 -45.44 -20.72
C THR A 226 31.69 -44.25 -20.46
N CYS A 227 32.55 -43.90 -21.41
CA CYS A 227 33.60 -42.89 -21.28
C CYS A 227 33.56 -41.80 -22.35
N GLY A 228 32.42 -41.66 -23.04
CA GLY A 228 32.23 -40.72 -24.14
C GLY A 228 32.72 -41.23 -25.51
N GLY A 229 33.25 -42.45 -25.59
CA GLY A 229 33.55 -43.17 -26.84
C GLY A 229 32.53 -44.27 -27.15
N THR A 230 32.83 -45.11 -28.15
CA THR A 230 31.91 -46.19 -28.61
C THR A 230 32.63 -47.52 -28.82
N CYS A 231 32.02 -48.61 -28.35
CA CYS A 231 32.46 -49.99 -28.50
C CYS A 231 32.03 -50.59 -29.85
N GLY A 232 32.60 -50.08 -30.94
CA GLY A 232 32.30 -50.55 -32.31
C GLY A 232 31.06 -49.91 -32.94
N THR A 233 30.75 -50.34 -34.18
CA THR A 233 29.64 -49.85 -35.00
C THR A 233 28.96 -51.03 -35.70
N CYS A 234 27.63 -51.03 -35.77
CA CYS A 234 26.90 -52.14 -36.38
C CYS A 234 26.96 -52.09 -37.92
N PRO A 235 26.87 -53.24 -38.63
CA PRO A 235 26.79 -53.33 -40.10
C PRO A 235 25.63 -52.52 -40.72
N SER A 236 25.68 -52.27 -42.04
CA SER A 236 24.61 -51.58 -42.74
C SER A 236 23.27 -52.32 -42.59
N GLN A 237 22.24 -51.61 -42.14
CA GLN A 237 20.89 -52.11 -41.79
C GLN A 237 20.76 -52.84 -40.43
N GLU A 238 21.74 -52.67 -39.55
CA GLU A 238 21.63 -53.01 -38.13
C GLU A 238 21.78 -51.75 -37.26
N TYR A 239 21.13 -51.72 -36.10
CA TYR A 239 21.29 -50.69 -35.07
C TYR A 239 21.79 -51.30 -33.77
N CYS A 240 22.40 -50.46 -32.94
CA CYS A 240 22.91 -50.88 -31.64
C CYS A 240 21.76 -50.91 -30.65
N GLN A 241 21.43 -52.08 -30.12
CA GLN A 241 20.53 -52.18 -28.98
C GLN A 241 21.23 -51.65 -27.71
N ALA A 242 20.46 -51.28 -26.69
CA ALA A 242 20.98 -50.81 -25.39
C ALA A 242 21.92 -51.84 -24.74
N THR A 243 21.64 -53.14 -24.96
CA THR A 243 22.48 -54.27 -24.55
C THR A 243 23.87 -54.30 -25.20
N GLY A 244 24.13 -53.42 -26.18
CA GLY A 244 25.37 -53.37 -26.94
C GLY A 244 25.45 -54.40 -28.07
N VAL A 245 24.33 -55.05 -28.44
CA VAL A 245 24.27 -56.06 -29.51
C VAL A 245 23.68 -55.45 -30.77
N CYS A 246 24.23 -55.80 -31.95
CA CYS A 246 23.66 -55.39 -33.23
C CYS A 246 22.33 -56.11 -33.45
N SER A 247 21.30 -55.37 -33.84
CA SER A 247 20.00 -55.94 -34.22
C SER A 247 19.49 -55.32 -35.49
N GLN A 248 18.69 -56.08 -36.23
CA GLN A 248 18.13 -55.63 -37.50
C GLN A 248 17.26 -54.40 -37.26
N VAL A 249 17.50 -53.34 -38.05
CA VAL A 249 16.70 -52.11 -37.97
C VAL A 249 15.24 -52.48 -38.25
N PRO A 250 14.29 -52.15 -37.35
CA PRO A 250 12.88 -52.32 -37.63
C PRO A 250 12.53 -51.63 -38.95
N LEU A 251 11.66 -52.24 -39.75
CA LEU A 251 11.25 -51.64 -41.02
C LEU A 251 10.84 -50.17 -40.82
N ASP A 252 10.07 -49.91 -39.76
CA ASP A 252 9.60 -48.59 -39.33
C ASP A 252 10.00 -48.35 -37.86
N GLY A 253 10.64 -47.22 -37.58
CA GLY A 253 11.09 -46.84 -36.23
C GLY A 253 11.14 -45.32 -36.08
N ALA A 254 10.71 -44.80 -34.93
CA ALA A 254 10.74 -43.37 -34.61
C ALA A 254 11.22 -43.19 -33.17
N GLU A 255 12.14 -42.25 -32.95
CA GLU A 255 12.71 -41.92 -31.64
C GLU A 255 12.45 -40.44 -31.32
N PHE A 256 12.11 -40.13 -30.07
CA PHE A 256 11.93 -38.75 -29.61
C PHE A 256 13.26 -37.99 -29.54
N VAL A 257 13.27 -36.72 -29.97
CA VAL A 257 14.47 -35.85 -29.94
C VAL A 257 14.24 -34.63 -29.06
N SER A 258 13.15 -33.89 -29.29
CA SER A 258 12.86 -32.65 -28.54
C SER A 258 11.40 -32.22 -28.70
N GLU A 259 10.95 -31.32 -27.82
CA GLU A 259 9.62 -30.71 -27.88
C GLU A 259 9.65 -29.24 -27.45
N THR A 260 8.56 -28.51 -27.70
CA THR A 260 8.47 -27.07 -27.40
C THR A 260 7.79 -26.69 -26.09
N ILE A 261 6.81 -27.47 -25.63
CA ILE A 261 6.03 -27.15 -24.43
C ILE A 261 6.37 -28.18 -23.36
N PRO A 262 7.12 -27.84 -22.30
CA PRO A 262 7.40 -28.77 -21.21
C PRO A 262 6.12 -29.24 -20.52
N ASP A 263 6.16 -30.42 -19.94
CA ASP A 263 5.04 -30.92 -19.15
C ASP A 263 4.74 -30.03 -17.93
N GLY A 264 3.46 -29.88 -17.62
CA GLY A 264 2.98 -29.02 -16.55
C GLY A 264 2.92 -27.53 -16.91
N THR A 265 3.17 -27.15 -18.17
CA THR A 265 3.00 -25.77 -18.62
C THR A 265 1.56 -25.29 -18.39
N HIS A 266 1.42 -24.06 -17.88
CA HIS A 266 0.14 -23.44 -17.55
C HIS A 266 -0.45 -22.66 -18.74
N PHE A 267 -1.76 -22.78 -18.94
CA PHE A 267 -2.52 -22.07 -19.97
C PHE A 267 -3.86 -21.55 -19.39
N ASP A 268 -4.35 -20.45 -19.96
CA ASP A 268 -5.70 -19.97 -19.68
C ASP A 268 -6.76 -20.88 -20.33
N THR A 269 -7.98 -20.92 -19.77
CA THR A 269 -9.09 -21.69 -20.35
C THR A 269 -9.36 -21.28 -21.80
N GLY A 270 -9.33 -22.23 -22.74
CA GLY A 270 -9.57 -21.96 -24.16
C GLY A 270 -8.40 -21.32 -24.92
N GLU A 271 -7.25 -21.16 -24.27
CA GLU A 271 -6.04 -20.62 -24.92
C GLU A 271 -5.57 -21.53 -26.06
N LYS A 272 -5.19 -20.94 -27.19
CA LYS A 272 -4.64 -21.68 -28.32
C LYS A 272 -3.13 -21.78 -28.20
N PHE A 273 -2.60 -22.97 -28.35
CA PHE A 273 -1.16 -23.21 -28.32
C PHE A 273 -0.74 -24.14 -29.46
N THR A 274 0.57 -24.23 -29.71
CA THR A 274 1.13 -25.10 -30.73
C THR A 274 2.21 -25.96 -30.09
N LYS A 275 1.93 -27.26 -29.99
CA LYS A 275 2.89 -28.24 -29.51
C LYS A 275 3.67 -28.77 -30.71
N THR A 276 4.98 -28.91 -30.54
CA THR A 276 5.81 -29.56 -31.54
C THR A 276 6.61 -30.68 -30.91
N TRP A 277 6.81 -31.74 -31.69
CA TRP A 277 7.71 -32.83 -31.36
C TRP A 277 8.64 -33.09 -32.53
N THR A 278 9.93 -33.10 -32.26
CA THR A 278 10.95 -33.53 -33.20
C THR A 278 11.21 -35.01 -32.99
N LEU A 279 10.97 -35.81 -34.03
CA LEU A 279 11.24 -37.23 -34.03
C LEU A 279 12.35 -37.55 -35.04
N ARG A 280 13.22 -38.50 -34.71
CA ARG A 280 14.21 -39.09 -35.61
C ARG A 280 13.65 -40.35 -36.24
N ASN A 281 13.80 -40.51 -37.55
CA ASN A 281 13.53 -41.76 -38.24
C ASN A 281 14.65 -42.75 -37.94
N THR A 282 14.36 -43.76 -37.11
CA THR A 282 15.31 -44.83 -36.75
C THR A 282 15.03 -46.12 -37.52
N GLY A 283 14.01 -46.15 -38.38
CA GLY A 283 13.65 -47.28 -39.21
C GLY A 283 14.49 -47.43 -40.48
N GLY A 284 14.25 -48.51 -41.22
CA GLY A 284 14.90 -48.78 -42.51
C GLY A 284 14.23 -48.11 -43.71
N THR A 285 13.00 -47.61 -43.57
CA THR A 285 12.19 -46.99 -44.62
C THR A 285 12.17 -45.46 -44.48
N SER A 286 11.96 -44.76 -45.60
CA SER A 286 11.76 -43.30 -45.56
C SER A 286 10.30 -42.96 -45.30
N TRP A 287 10.03 -42.05 -44.37
CA TRP A 287 8.66 -41.58 -44.14
C TRP A 287 8.24 -40.62 -45.25
N THR A 288 7.13 -40.94 -45.90
CA THR A 288 6.52 -40.12 -46.95
C THR A 288 5.00 -40.16 -46.82
N LYS A 289 4.33 -39.10 -47.28
CA LYS A 289 2.86 -39.07 -47.31
C LYS A 289 2.28 -40.19 -48.18
N LEU A 290 2.87 -40.43 -49.36
CA LEU A 290 2.46 -41.51 -50.27
C LEU A 290 2.70 -42.91 -49.70
N GLY A 291 3.70 -43.07 -48.84
CA GLY A 291 3.97 -44.31 -48.10
C GLY A 291 2.99 -44.58 -46.96
N GLY A 292 2.03 -43.67 -46.69
CA GLY A 292 1.02 -43.84 -45.65
C GLY A 292 1.48 -43.48 -44.24
N TYR A 293 2.61 -42.76 -44.10
CA TYR A 293 3.14 -42.32 -42.81
C TYR A 293 2.41 -41.08 -42.28
N SER A 294 1.99 -41.14 -41.02
CA SER A 294 1.32 -40.04 -40.32
C SER A 294 1.69 -40.03 -38.84
N PHE A 295 1.64 -38.85 -38.23
CA PHE A 295 1.69 -38.66 -36.80
C PHE A 295 0.27 -38.52 -36.26
N THR A 296 -0.15 -39.43 -35.39
CA THR A 296 -1.56 -39.70 -35.09
C THR A 296 -1.82 -39.59 -33.60
N PHE A 297 -2.92 -38.93 -33.24
CA PHE A 297 -3.43 -38.94 -31.86
C PHE A 297 -3.86 -40.36 -31.47
N THR A 298 -3.48 -40.81 -30.28
CA THR A 298 -3.73 -42.18 -29.82
C THR A 298 -4.78 -42.27 -28.72
N ARG A 299 -4.66 -41.48 -27.64
CA ARG A 299 -5.56 -41.57 -26.47
C ARG A 299 -5.55 -40.32 -25.58
N LEU A 300 -6.56 -40.28 -24.69
CA LEU A 300 -6.90 -39.24 -23.72
C LEU A 300 -7.48 -37.97 -24.36
N GLU A 301 -6.87 -36.81 -24.15
CA GLU A 301 -7.36 -35.52 -24.63
C GLU A 301 -6.66 -35.14 -25.94
N ASP A 302 -7.43 -34.85 -26.98
CA ASP A 302 -6.87 -34.45 -28.29
C ASP A 302 -6.65 -32.94 -28.41
N PHE A 303 -7.19 -32.13 -27.49
CA PHE A 303 -7.03 -30.67 -27.47
C PHE A 303 -7.50 -30.00 -28.77
N ASP A 304 -8.57 -30.51 -29.39
CA ASP A 304 -9.04 -30.10 -30.72
C ASP A 304 -7.97 -30.22 -31.83
N ALA A 305 -6.95 -31.06 -31.62
CA ALA A 305 -5.90 -31.29 -32.60
C ALA A 305 -6.41 -32.10 -33.81
N PRO A 306 -5.73 -31.98 -34.97
CA PRO A 306 -5.98 -32.90 -36.07
C PRO A 306 -5.72 -34.35 -35.67
N ALA A 307 -6.68 -35.25 -35.95
CA ALA A 307 -6.53 -36.68 -35.64
C ALA A 307 -5.28 -37.31 -36.29
N ARG A 308 -4.85 -36.81 -37.45
CA ARG A 308 -3.63 -37.21 -38.15
C ARG A 308 -2.94 -36.01 -38.80
N THR A 309 -1.62 -35.95 -38.62
CA THR A 309 -0.72 -35.01 -39.29
C THR A 309 0.18 -35.79 -40.25
N TRP A 310 0.46 -35.26 -41.43
CA TRP A 310 1.21 -35.96 -42.49
C TRP A 310 2.49 -35.21 -42.83
N PRO A 311 3.53 -35.88 -43.36
CA PRO A 311 4.60 -35.19 -44.07
C PRO A 311 4.03 -34.37 -45.23
N ASP A 312 4.73 -33.33 -45.66
CA ASP A 312 4.30 -32.56 -46.83
C ASP A 312 4.33 -33.44 -48.09
N THR A 313 3.55 -33.07 -49.11
CA THR A 313 3.30 -33.92 -50.29
C THR A 313 4.57 -34.43 -50.99
N ASN A 314 5.65 -33.65 -50.97
CA ASN A 314 6.94 -34.02 -51.58
C ASN A 314 8.06 -34.21 -50.54
N GLU A 315 7.73 -34.25 -49.25
CA GLU A 315 8.70 -34.42 -48.19
C GLU A 315 9.07 -35.90 -48.03
N THR A 316 10.37 -36.16 -47.89
CA THR A 316 10.91 -37.50 -47.63
C THR A 316 11.86 -37.44 -46.45
N ILE A 317 11.50 -38.13 -45.36
CA ILE A 317 12.32 -38.21 -44.15
C ILE A 317 13.08 -39.54 -44.22
N ALA A 318 14.32 -39.48 -44.69
CA ALA A 318 15.19 -40.65 -44.81
C ALA A 318 15.55 -41.24 -43.43
N PRO A 319 15.95 -42.53 -43.36
CA PRO A 319 16.57 -43.10 -42.16
C PRO A 319 17.68 -42.20 -41.61
N GLY A 320 17.67 -41.98 -40.30
CA GLY A 320 18.58 -41.10 -39.56
C GLY A 320 18.18 -39.61 -39.55
N ALA A 321 17.30 -39.17 -40.46
CA ALA A 321 16.83 -37.78 -40.52
C ALA A 321 15.78 -37.48 -39.44
N THR A 322 15.65 -36.22 -39.06
CA THR A 322 14.67 -35.74 -38.08
C THR A 322 13.54 -34.95 -38.74
N LYS A 323 12.33 -35.03 -38.18
CA LYS A 323 11.17 -34.23 -38.56
C LYS A 323 10.50 -33.64 -37.33
N THR A 324 10.26 -32.34 -37.37
CA THR A 324 9.42 -31.64 -36.39
C THR A 324 7.96 -31.66 -36.86
N TRP A 325 7.10 -32.27 -36.04
CA TRP A 325 5.66 -32.25 -36.19
C TRP A 325 5.09 -31.03 -35.49
N VAL A 326 4.25 -30.26 -36.17
CA VAL A 326 3.64 -29.04 -35.64
C VAL A 326 2.16 -29.28 -35.49
N VAL A 327 1.67 -29.30 -34.25
CA VAL A 327 0.28 -29.65 -33.93
C VAL A 327 -0.38 -28.48 -33.20
N PRO A 328 -1.28 -27.74 -33.88
CA PRO A 328 -2.07 -26.71 -33.22
C PRO A 328 -3.11 -27.34 -32.30
N MET A 329 -3.31 -26.74 -31.13
CA MET A 329 -4.12 -27.26 -30.03
C MET A 329 -4.87 -26.12 -29.32
N THR A 330 -5.94 -26.46 -28.60
CA THR A 330 -6.71 -25.54 -27.75
C THR A 330 -6.82 -26.12 -26.34
N ALA A 331 -6.45 -25.34 -25.34
CA ALA A 331 -6.58 -25.71 -23.93
C ALA A 331 -8.07 -25.88 -23.57
N PRO A 332 -8.44 -26.92 -22.78
CA PRO A 332 -9.82 -27.12 -22.36
C PRO A 332 -10.42 -25.91 -21.64
N LEU A 333 -11.75 -25.79 -21.68
CA LEU A 333 -12.47 -24.71 -20.99
C LEU A 333 -12.64 -24.96 -19.48
N VAL A 334 -12.17 -26.11 -19.00
CA VAL A 334 -12.30 -26.53 -17.61
C VAL A 334 -10.89 -26.64 -17.01
N ALA A 335 -10.71 -25.97 -15.87
CA ALA A 335 -9.45 -25.99 -15.14
C ALA A 335 -9.08 -27.40 -14.67
N GLY A 336 -7.79 -27.71 -14.68
CA GLY A 336 -7.27 -29.02 -14.29
C GLY A 336 -6.01 -29.42 -15.06
N THR A 337 -5.50 -30.61 -14.77
CA THR A 337 -4.38 -31.21 -15.49
C THR A 337 -4.90 -32.09 -16.60
N TRP A 338 -4.40 -31.87 -17.82
CA TRP A 338 -4.84 -32.55 -19.03
C TRP A 338 -3.65 -33.19 -19.72
N GLN A 339 -3.86 -34.36 -20.32
CA GLN A 339 -2.81 -35.06 -21.05
C GLN A 339 -3.36 -35.73 -22.31
N GLY A 340 -2.58 -35.70 -23.39
CA GLY A 340 -2.86 -36.38 -24.65
C GLY A 340 -1.64 -37.15 -25.14
N TYR A 341 -1.84 -38.21 -25.92
CA TYR A 341 -0.76 -39.03 -26.46
C TYR A 341 -0.80 -39.10 -27.99
N TRP A 342 0.37 -39.10 -28.62
CA TRP A 342 0.56 -39.21 -30.07
C TRP A 342 1.67 -40.21 -30.41
N LYS A 343 1.55 -40.79 -31.60
CA LYS A 343 2.52 -41.78 -32.09
C LYS A 343 2.62 -41.77 -33.61
N MET A 344 3.78 -42.16 -34.12
CA MET A 344 3.94 -42.44 -35.56
C MET A 344 3.09 -43.63 -35.98
N ASN A 345 2.50 -43.55 -37.17
CA ASN A 345 1.59 -44.55 -37.73
C ASN A 345 1.87 -44.74 -39.22
N VAL A 346 1.86 -45.99 -39.67
CA VAL A 346 1.92 -46.34 -41.10
C VAL A 346 0.76 -47.28 -41.41
N ASN A 347 -0.10 -46.88 -42.35
CA ASN A 347 -1.25 -47.68 -42.80
C ASN A 347 -2.14 -48.25 -41.66
N GLY A 348 -2.27 -47.51 -40.55
CA GLY A 348 -3.06 -47.91 -39.39
C GLY A 348 -2.26 -48.62 -38.28
N THR A 349 -1.00 -48.98 -38.50
CA THR A 349 -0.14 -49.60 -37.48
C THR A 349 0.76 -48.55 -36.83
N SER A 350 0.68 -48.42 -35.51
CA SER A 350 1.52 -47.47 -34.76
C SER A 350 2.91 -48.05 -34.45
N PHE A 351 3.95 -47.21 -34.51
CA PHE A 351 5.35 -47.62 -34.32
C PHE A 351 6.18 -46.51 -33.64
N GLY A 352 7.38 -46.86 -33.18
CA GLY A 352 8.32 -45.93 -32.51
C GLY A 352 7.91 -45.53 -31.09
N ASP A 353 8.49 -44.44 -30.60
CA ASP A 353 8.18 -43.86 -29.30
C ASP A 353 6.76 -43.26 -29.27
N GLU A 354 6.10 -43.33 -28.10
CA GLU A 354 4.87 -42.60 -27.82
C GLU A 354 5.23 -41.30 -27.12
N VAL A 355 4.76 -40.17 -27.64
CA VAL A 355 5.02 -38.83 -27.08
C VAL A 355 3.72 -38.21 -26.60
N TRP A 356 3.81 -37.24 -25.70
CA TRP A 356 2.62 -36.65 -25.09
C TRP A 356 2.74 -35.14 -24.91
N VAL A 357 1.63 -34.54 -24.56
CA VAL A 357 1.57 -33.19 -23.99
C VAL A 357 0.83 -33.28 -22.68
N SER A 358 1.42 -32.74 -21.60
CA SER A 358 0.74 -32.56 -20.33
C SER A 358 0.71 -31.08 -19.96
N ILE A 359 -0.48 -30.51 -19.78
CA ILE A 359 -0.66 -29.10 -19.42
C ILE A 359 -1.53 -28.95 -18.18
N VAL A 360 -1.40 -27.80 -17.52
CA VAL A 360 -2.31 -27.34 -16.48
C VAL A 360 -3.14 -26.19 -17.06
N VAL A 361 -4.46 -26.32 -17.00
CA VAL A 361 -5.38 -25.23 -17.33
C VAL A 361 -5.75 -24.53 -16.04
N ASP A 362 -5.41 -23.26 -15.93
CA ASP A 362 -5.72 -22.45 -14.76
C ASP A 362 -7.21 -22.07 -14.73
N PRO A 363 -7.83 -21.95 -13.54
CA PRO A 363 -9.16 -21.41 -13.43
C PRO A 363 -9.19 -19.96 -13.94
N PRO A 364 -10.28 -19.52 -14.59
CA PRO A 364 -10.44 -18.13 -14.96
C PRO A 364 -10.22 -17.24 -13.73
N PRO A 365 -9.53 -16.09 -13.85
CA PRO A 365 -9.32 -15.18 -12.74
C PRO A 365 -10.65 -14.86 -12.07
N ALA A 366 -10.71 -15.00 -10.74
CA ALA A 366 -11.92 -14.68 -9.99
C ALA A 366 -12.27 -13.20 -10.23
N THR A 367 -13.53 -12.95 -10.59
CA THR A 367 -14.02 -11.57 -10.73
C THR A 367 -14.26 -11.00 -9.34
N PHE A 368 -13.65 -9.84 -9.05
CA PHE A 368 -13.87 -9.12 -7.80
C PHE A 368 -14.03 -7.61 -8.05
N ASP A 369 -14.78 -6.97 -7.17
CA ASP A 369 -15.01 -5.53 -7.20
C ASP A 369 -14.09 -4.85 -6.20
N ASP A 370 -13.36 -3.84 -6.64
CA ASP A 370 -12.53 -3.02 -5.75
C ASP A 370 -12.39 -1.61 -6.29
N ALA A 371 -12.33 -0.63 -5.39
CA ALA A 371 -12.23 0.79 -5.72
C ALA A 371 -11.26 1.50 -4.78
N GLN A 372 -10.36 2.30 -5.34
CA GLN A 372 -9.39 3.10 -4.59
C GLN A 372 -9.68 4.59 -4.74
N TYR A 373 -9.58 5.34 -3.65
CA TYR A 373 -9.68 6.81 -3.71
C TYR A 373 -8.50 7.41 -4.49
N VAL A 374 -8.80 8.41 -5.32
CA VAL A 374 -7.79 9.18 -6.06
C VAL A 374 -7.75 10.63 -5.58
N SER A 375 -8.90 11.31 -5.59
CA SER A 375 -9.01 12.73 -5.24
C SER A 375 -10.46 13.11 -4.97
N ASP A 376 -10.68 14.27 -4.35
CA ASP A 376 -12.01 14.86 -4.18
C ASP A 376 -11.97 16.40 -4.24
N SER A 377 -13.15 16.99 -4.46
CA SER A 377 -13.35 18.43 -4.50
C SER A 377 -14.79 18.77 -4.11
N PRO A 378 -15.05 19.80 -3.27
CA PRO A 378 -14.06 20.57 -2.52
C PRO A 378 -13.33 19.69 -1.49
N PRO A 379 -12.12 20.05 -1.04
CA PRO A 379 -11.39 19.30 -0.02
C PRO A 379 -12.13 19.35 1.33
N ASP A 380 -11.75 18.45 2.24
CA ASP A 380 -12.27 18.47 3.60
C ASP A 380 -11.97 19.80 4.31
N ASP A 381 -12.79 20.12 5.32
CA ASP A 381 -12.78 21.38 6.08
C ASP A 381 -13.12 22.64 5.26
N THR A 382 -13.62 22.48 4.03
CA THR A 382 -14.12 23.62 3.24
C THR A 382 -15.31 24.28 3.96
N ARG A 383 -15.29 25.61 3.98
CA ARG A 383 -16.26 26.44 4.70
C ARG A 383 -17.40 26.85 3.77
N PHE A 384 -18.62 26.72 4.28
CA PHE A 384 -19.86 27.12 3.59
C PHE A 384 -20.73 27.99 4.51
N ALA A 385 -21.51 28.87 3.92
CA ALA A 385 -22.58 29.58 4.62
C ALA A 385 -23.76 28.65 4.94
N PRO A 386 -24.57 28.96 5.98
CA PRO A 386 -25.80 28.23 6.24
C PRO A 386 -26.69 28.12 5.01
N ASN A 387 -27.21 26.92 4.71
CA ASN A 387 -28.05 26.61 3.54
C ASN A 387 -27.40 26.78 2.16
N GLU A 388 -26.09 27.06 2.08
CA GLU A 388 -25.37 27.15 0.81
C GLU A 388 -25.35 25.78 0.09
N THR A 389 -25.57 25.78 -1.23
CA THR A 389 -25.51 24.56 -2.04
C THR A 389 -24.13 24.36 -2.64
N PHE A 390 -23.65 23.12 -2.66
CA PHE A 390 -22.35 22.77 -3.23
C PHE A 390 -22.40 21.38 -3.86
N THR A 391 -21.43 21.06 -4.72
CA THR A 391 -21.30 19.71 -5.29
C THR A 391 -20.02 19.07 -4.80
N LYS A 392 -20.13 17.94 -4.09
CA LYS A 392 -18.98 17.12 -3.72
C LYS A 392 -18.70 16.13 -4.83
N MET A 393 -17.45 16.09 -5.27
CA MET A 393 -16.95 15.16 -6.27
C MET A 393 -15.90 14.25 -5.65
N TRP A 394 -15.99 12.95 -5.88
CA TRP A 394 -14.93 11.99 -5.57
C TRP A 394 -14.51 11.25 -6.83
N THR A 395 -13.21 11.23 -7.10
CA THR A 395 -12.61 10.40 -8.14
C THR A 395 -12.13 9.10 -7.52
N MET A 396 -12.68 7.99 -8.00
CA MET A 396 -12.36 6.63 -7.59
C MET A 396 -11.74 5.87 -8.75
N LYS A 397 -10.69 5.09 -8.51
CA LYS A 397 -10.08 4.20 -9.50
C LYS A 397 -10.64 2.79 -9.33
N ASN A 398 -11.05 2.16 -10.43
CA ASN A 398 -11.39 0.74 -10.45
C ASN A 398 -10.11 -0.09 -10.31
N THR A 399 -9.91 -0.69 -9.14
CA THR A 399 -8.78 -1.58 -8.84
C THR A 399 -9.18 -3.05 -8.86
N GLY A 400 -10.46 -3.35 -9.10
CA GLY A 400 -10.97 -4.69 -9.30
C GLY A 400 -10.86 -5.17 -10.74
N THR A 401 -11.46 -6.33 -11.02
CA THR A 401 -11.49 -6.94 -12.35
C THR A 401 -12.84 -6.75 -13.05
N SER A 402 -13.90 -6.42 -12.31
CA SER A 402 -15.23 -6.18 -12.88
C SER A 402 -15.31 -4.82 -13.57
N THR A 403 -15.94 -4.77 -14.74
CA THR A 403 -16.24 -3.50 -15.42
C THR A 403 -17.49 -2.87 -14.84
N TRP A 404 -17.37 -1.65 -14.32
CA TRP A 404 -18.49 -0.96 -13.70
C TRP A 404 -19.39 -0.36 -14.78
N THR A 405 -20.67 -0.74 -14.76
CA THR A 405 -21.73 -0.09 -15.56
C THR A 405 -23.00 0.06 -14.74
N ALA A 406 -23.90 0.95 -15.15
CA ALA A 406 -25.22 1.09 -14.52
C ALA A 406 -26.06 -0.21 -14.64
N VAL A 407 -25.96 -0.90 -15.78
CA VAL A 407 -26.71 -2.14 -16.07
C VAL A 407 -26.26 -3.29 -15.18
N ASN A 408 -24.96 -3.35 -14.87
CA ASN A 408 -24.39 -4.34 -13.98
C ASN A 408 -24.58 -3.99 -12.50
N GLY A 409 -25.41 -2.99 -12.15
CA GLY A 409 -25.79 -2.75 -10.75
C GLY A 409 -24.75 -2.06 -9.88
N PHE A 410 -23.75 -1.40 -10.47
CA PHE A 410 -22.76 -0.58 -9.76
C PHE A 410 -23.34 0.79 -9.39
N ARG A 411 -23.19 1.19 -8.12
CA ARG A 411 -23.75 2.41 -7.53
C ARG A 411 -22.77 3.10 -6.59
N TRP A 412 -23.04 4.37 -6.30
CA TRP A 412 -22.39 5.16 -5.27
C TRP A 412 -23.38 5.48 -4.17
N GLU A 413 -23.13 4.99 -2.96
CA GLU A 413 -24.15 4.99 -1.91
C GLU A 413 -23.66 5.63 -0.62
N PHE A 414 -24.59 6.30 0.03
CA PHE A 414 -24.41 6.87 1.35
C PHE A 414 -24.44 5.77 2.41
N MET A 415 -23.40 5.72 3.25
CA MET A 415 -23.23 4.67 4.25
C MET A 415 -23.72 5.13 5.63
N ARG A 416 -23.24 6.29 6.12
CA ARG A 416 -23.57 6.82 7.46
C ARG A 416 -23.17 8.29 7.62
N GLY A 417 -23.60 8.91 8.72
CA GLY A 417 -23.29 10.31 9.06
C GLY A 417 -24.38 11.28 8.60
N GLU A 418 -23.98 12.44 8.11
CA GLU A 418 -24.88 13.49 7.63
C GLU A 418 -24.96 13.48 6.10
N ARG A 419 -26.19 13.47 5.57
CA ARG A 419 -26.46 13.42 4.12
C ARG A 419 -26.40 14.77 3.44
N MET A 420 -26.52 15.89 4.18
CA MET A 420 -26.47 17.25 3.63
C MET A 420 -27.42 17.43 2.42
N GLY A 421 -28.64 16.89 2.52
CA GLY A 421 -29.64 16.94 1.42
C GLY A 421 -29.39 16.01 0.23
N ALA A 422 -28.27 15.27 0.19
CA ALA A 422 -27.98 14.35 -0.91
C ALA A 422 -28.92 13.13 -0.93
N ALA A 423 -29.11 12.57 -2.13
CA ALA A 423 -29.81 11.29 -2.32
C ALA A 423 -28.97 10.14 -1.74
N ALA A 424 -29.61 9.05 -1.30
CA ALA A 424 -28.89 7.95 -0.66
C ALA A 424 -28.09 7.07 -1.64
N SER A 425 -28.37 7.13 -2.94
CA SER A 425 -27.77 6.28 -3.97
C SER A 425 -27.74 7.00 -5.32
N TYR A 426 -26.60 6.90 -6.01
CA TYR A 426 -26.39 7.43 -7.36
C TYR A 426 -25.99 6.30 -8.30
N GLN A 427 -26.61 6.25 -9.48
CA GLN A 427 -26.20 5.35 -10.56
C GLN A 427 -25.18 6.02 -11.47
N GLN A 428 -24.41 5.20 -12.17
CA GLN A 428 -23.62 5.70 -13.30
C GLN A 428 -24.53 6.25 -14.40
N VAL A 429 -24.01 7.16 -15.20
CA VAL A 429 -24.74 7.69 -16.35
C VAL A 429 -25.01 6.53 -17.34
N PRO A 430 -26.21 6.40 -17.92
CA PRO A 430 -26.48 5.36 -18.91
C PRO A 430 -25.48 5.38 -20.06
N GLY A 431 -24.84 4.24 -20.33
CA GLY A 431 -23.81 4.11 -21.36
C GLY A 431 -22.37 4.39 -20.89
N GLU A 432 -22.19 4.87 -19.66
CA GLU A 432 -20.87 5.04 -19.05
C GLU A 432 -20.26 3.68 -18.65
N VAL A 433 -18.97 3.50 -18.94
CA VAL A 433 -18.23 2.26 -18.71
C VAL A 433 -16.91 2.59 -18.01
N THR A 434 -16.68 2.03 -16.83
CA THR A 434 -15.39 2.14 -16.11
C THR A 434 -14.72 0.77 -16.06
N THR A 435 -13.75 0.52 -16.94
CA THR A 435 -12.99 -0.73 -16.98
C THR A 435 -11.93 -0.80 -15.86
N PRO A 436 -11.40 -1.99 -15.54
CA PRO A 436 -10.27 -2.13 -14.61
C PRO A 436 -9.13 -1.16 -14.92
N GLY A 437 -8.63 -0.47 -13.89
CA GLY A 437 -7.58 0.54 -13.96
C GLY A 437 -8.06 1.96 -14.30
N GLN A 438 -9.28 2.16 -14.80
CA GLN A 438 -9.83 3.49 -15.11
C GLN A 438 -10.30 4.23 -13.84
N GLY A 439 -10.27 5.56 -13.90
CA GLY A 439 -10.85 6.45 -12.88
C GLY A 439 -12.25 6.90 -13.24
N LYS A 440 -13.11 7.09 -12.24
CA LYS A 440 -14.47 7.62 -12.35
C LYS A 440 -14.71 8.70 -11.31
N SER A 441 -15.30 9.82 -11.71
CA SER A 441 -15.73 10.87 -10.80
C SER A 441 -17.23 10.78 -10.49
N TRP A 442 -17.58 10.70 -9.21
CA TRP A 442 -18.94 10.77 -8.71
C TRP A 442 -19.25 12.19 -8.28
N SER A 443 -20.28 12.82 -8.86
CA SER A 443 -20.71 14.18 -8.51
C SER A 443 -22.01 14.15 -7.72
N VAL A 444 -21.98 14.64 -6.48
CA VAL A 444 -23.09 14.57 -5.53
C VAL A 444 -23.47 15.99 -5.11
N PRO A 445 -24.65 16.51 -5.54
CA PRO A 445 -25.15 17.79 -5.08
C PRO A 445 -25.57 17.70 -3.61
N MET A 446 -25.19 18.70 -2.82
CA MET A 446 -25.37 18.80 -1.38
C MET A 446 -25.77 20.23 -0.98
N GLN A 447 -26.34 20.37 0.22
CA GLN A 447 -26.67 21.63 0.86
C GLN A 447 -26.12 21.65 2.29
N ALA A 448 -25.34 22.68 2.61
CA ALA A 448 -24.83 22.94 3.94
C ALA A 448 -25.99 23.12 4.94
N PRO A 449 -25.97 22.47 6.11
CA PRO A 449 -27.01 22.64 7.11
C PRO A 449 -27.19 24.10 7.56
N ALA A 450 -28.39 24.45 8.03
CA ALA A 450 -28.69 25.79 8.53
C ALA A 450 -27.96 26.13 9.84
N THR A 451 -27.58 25.11 10.62
CA THR A 451 -26.92 25.31 11.90
C THR A 451 -25.39 25.35 11.72
N PRO A 452 -24.68 26.26 12.40
CA PRO A 452 -23.22 26.26 12.40
C PRO A 452 -22.66 24.98 13.04
N GLY A 453 -21.59 24.44 12.45
CA GLY A 453 -20.96 23.21 12.94
C GLY A 453 -20.11 22.49 11.88
N THR A 454 -19.44 21.43 12.31
CA THR A 454 -18.71 20.53 11.41
C THR A 454 -19.59 19.34 11.07
N TYR A 455 -19.77 19.05 9.78
CA TYR A 455 -20.65 17.99 9.30
C TYR A 455 -19.87 17.01 8.45
N ARG A 456 -20.12 15.71 8.67
CA ARG A 456 -19.43 14.63 7.95
C ARG A 456 -20.39 13.55 7.46
N GLY A 457 -20.24 13.13 6.20
CA GLY A 457 -21.00 12.04 5.57
C GLY A 457 -20.08 11.02 4.91
N TYR A 458 -20.34 9.72 5.09
CA TYR A 458 -19.52 8.63 4.58
C TYR A 458 -20.18 7.95 3.38
N TRP A 459 -19.39 7.65 2.35
CA TRP A 459 -19.84 7.15 1.05
C TRP A 459 -18.95 6.02 0.56
N ARG A 460 -19.50 5.08 -0.20
CA ARG A 460 -18.75 3.95 -0.74
C ARG A 460 -19.44 3.35 -1.97
N SER A 461 -18.65 2.75 -2.86
CA SER A 461 -19.16 2.02 -4.02
C SER A 461 -19.91 0.76 -3.60
N THR A 462 -21.00 0.43 -4.30
CA THR A 462 -21.73 -0.82 -4.11
C THR A 462 -22.02 -1.51 -5.43
N HIS A 463 -22.08 -2.85 -5.41
CA HIS A 463 -22.48 -3.68 -6.54
C HIS A 463 -23.51 -4.68 -6.05
N SER A 464 -24.71 -4.66 -6.63
CA SER A 464 -25.84 -5.50 -6.19
C SER A 464 -26.15 -5.39 -4.68
N GLY A 465 -25.94 -4.19 -4.11
CA GLY A 465 -26.17 -3.89 -2.70
C GLY A 465 -25.04 -4.28 -1.74
N GLN A 466 -23.95 -4.88 -2.23
CA GLN A 466 -22.76 -5.15 -1.42
C GLN A 466 -21.74 -4.03 -1.57
N ALA A 467 -21.26 -3.49 -0.46
CA ALA A 467 -20.27 -2.43 -0.46
C ALA A 467 -18.86 -2.96 -0.69
N PHE A 468 -18.08 -2.27 -1.53
CA PHE A 468 -16.72 -2.67 -1.90
C PHE A 468 -15.78 -1.45 -1.98
N GLY A 469 -14.47 -1.70 -2.07
CA GLY A 469 -13.47 -0.65 -2.18
C GLY A 469 -13.32 0.23 -0.93
N GLN A 470 -12.62 1.35 -1.07
CA GLN A 470 -12.36 2.29 0.01
C GLN A 470 -13.62 3.09 0.39
N GLU A 471 -13.89 3.22 1.69
CA GLU A 471 -14.87 4.18 2.22
C GLU A 471 -14.25 5.58 2.23
N VAL A 472 -14.96 6.57 1.68
CA VAL A 472 -14.54 7.97 1.63
C VAL A 472 -15.60 8.83 2.32
N TRP A 473 -15.28 10.09 2.59
CA TRP A 473 -16.23 11.00 3.24
C TRP A 473 -16.20 12.40 2.63
N VAL A 474 -17.21 13.17 2.99
CA VAL A 474 -17.23 14.63 2.89
C VAL A 474 -17.17 15.19 4.30
N GLU A 475 -16.31 16.18 4.53
CA GLU A 475 -16.31 16.98 5.74
C GLU A 475 -16.34 18.47 5.41
N ILE A 476 -17.32 19.20 5.96
CA ILE A 476 -17.46 20.65 5.78
C ILE A 476 -17.60 21.35 7.13
N ILE A 477 -17.30 22.65 7.13
CA ILE A 477 -17.54 23.54 8.26
C ILE A 477 -18.58 24.57 7.85
N VAL A 478 -19.74 24.58 8.53
CA VAL A 478 -20.72 25.65 8.42
C VAL A 478 -20.35 26.72 9.43
N ASN A 479 -19.93 27.88 8.96
CA ASN A 479 -19.61 29.00 9.84
C ASN A 479 -20.92 29.60 10.40
N PRO A 480 -20.89 30.15 11.62
CA PRO A 480 -21.89 31.14 11.98
C PRO A 480 -21.81 32.30 10.98
N ILE A 481 -22.96 32.81 10.56
CA ILE A 481 -23.05 34.17 10.03
C ILE A 481 -22.43 35.07 11.09
N THR A 482 -21.24 35.61 10.83
CA THR A 482 -20.70 36.70 11.63
C THR A 482 -21.54 37.91 11.27
N PRO A 483 -22.25 38.54 12.22
CA PRO A 483 -22.95 39.78 11.96
C PRO A 483 -21.93 40.79 11.42
N GLU A 484 -22.17 41.32 10.23
CA GLU A 484 -21.27 42.27 9.57
C GLU A 484 -21.85 43.66 9.81
N ASP A 485 -21.09 44.48 10.53
CA ASP A 485 -21.34 45.92 10.71
C ASP A 485 -20.75 46.64 9.49
N GLN A 486 -21.62 46.98 8.52
CA GLN A 486 -21.20 47.43 7.19
C GLN A 486 -20.70 48.88 7.18
N ASP A 487 -21.22 49.73 8.07
CA ASP A 487 -20.90 51.16 8.11
C ASP A 487 -20.13 51.60 9.38
N GLY A 488 -19.93 50.68 10.32
CA GLY A 488 -19.05 50.80 11.49
C GLY A 488 -19.71 51.43 12.72
N ASP A 489 -21.04 51.40 12.84
CA ASP A 489 -21.78 52.00 13.95
C ASP A 489 -21.95 51.10 15.19
N GLY A 490 -21.59 49.82 15.07
CA GLY A 490 -21.70 48.80 16.12
C GLY A 490 -22.99 47.98 16.10
N HIS A 491 -23.89 48.23 15.17
CA HIS A 491 -25.05 47.43 14.84
C HIS A 491 -24.77 46.57 13.60
N ALA A 492 -25.42 45.42 13.50
CA ALA A 492 -25.17 44.50 12.40
C ALA A 492 -26.19 44.69 11.29
N SER A 493 -25.78 44.47 10.05
CA SER A 493 -26.65 44.59 8.88
C SER A 493 -27.85 43.65 8.95
N ILE A 494 -29.02 44.14 8.51
CA ILE A 494 -30.25 43.34 8.41
C ILE A 494 -30.11 42.11 7.49
N LEU A 495 -29.17 42.16 6.52
CA LEU A 495 -28.85 41.02 5.64
C LEU A 495 -28.09 39.90 6.36
N SER A 496 -27.53 40.20 7.54
CA SER A 496 -26.78 39.29 8.40
C SER A 496 -27.49 38.98 9.74
N GLU A 497 -28.83 39.10 9.76
CA GLU A 497 -29.69 38.95 10.95
C GLU A 497 -29.46 40.02 12.04
N GLY A 498 -28.86 41.16 11.70
CA GLY A 498 -28.71 42.30 12.60
C GLY A 498 -29.92 43.25 12.61
N ASP A 499 -29.81 44.32 13.40
CA ASP A 499 -30.88 45.27 13.70
C ASP A 499 -30.72 46.65 13.06
N ASP A 500 -29.62 46.88 12.32
CA ASP A 500 -29.38 48.09 11.54
C ASP A 500 -30.38 48.23 10.39
N CYS A 501 -31.04 49.39 10.28
CA CYS A 501 -32.02 49.67 9.25
C CYS A 501 -31.45 50.42 8.02
N ASP A 502 -30.21 50.92 8.07
CA ASP A 502 -29.50 51.49 6.92
C ASP A 502 -27.99 51.20 6.94
N ASP A 503 -27.61 50.04 6.39
CA ASP A 503 -26.22 49.54 6.25
C ASP A 503 -25.21 50.48 5.52
N HIS A 504 -25.63 51.65 5.05
CA HIS A 504 -24.79 52.64 4.39
C HIS A 504 -24.63 53.95 5.17
N ASP A 505 -25.29 54.10 6.32
CA ASP A 505 -25.34 55.34 7.09
C ASP A 505 -25.23 55.07 8.60
N ASN A 506 -23.98 55.15 9.11
CA ASN A 506 -23.66 54.94 10.54
C ASN A 506 -24.29 55.94 11.51
N SER A 507 -25.16 56.82 11.01
CA SER A 507 -26.00 57.67 11.83
C SER A 507 -27.40 57.12 12.06
N VAL A 508 -27.80 56.04 11.39
CA VAL A 508 -29.15 55.44 11.41
C VAL A 508 -29.08 54.03 11.99
N TYR A 509 -29.53 53.84 13.23
CA TYR A 509 -29.53 52.53 13.89
C TYR A 509 -30.43 52.51 15.14
N PRO A 510 -30.87 51.32 15.61
CA PRO A 510 -31.79 51.19 16.72
C PRO A 510 -31.43 51.98 17.99
N GLY A 511 -32.34 52.86 18.42
CA GLY A 511 -32.20 53.63 19.65
C GLY A 511 -31.22 54.80 19.59
N LYS A 512 -30.79 55.21 18.40
CA LYS A 512 -30.13 56.49 18.17
C LYS A 512 -31.07 57.66 18.51
N ALA A 513 -30.53 58.85 18.73
CA ALA A 513 -31.36 60.03 18.90
C ALA A 513 -31.71 60.63 17.53
N GLU A 514 -33.00 60.87 17.31
CA GLU A 514 -33.55 61.51 16.12
C GLU A 514 -32.93 62.88 15.82
N ARG A 515 -32.77 63.15 14.52
CA ARG A 515 -32.34 64.41 13.96
C ARG A 515 -33.40 64.88 12.99
N CYS A 516 -33.60 66.20 12.93
CA CYS A 516 -34.55 66.80 11.99
C CYS A 516 -33.95 66.82 10.58
N ASP A 517 -33.96 65.69 9.89
CA ASP A 517 -33.37 65.49 8.57
C ASP A 517 -34.21 64.60 7.62
N GLU A 518 -35.47 64.33 7.97
CA GLU A 518 -36.41 63.46 7.25
C GLU A 518 -35.98 61.99 7.19
N LYS A 519 -35.05 61.57 8.05
CA LYS A 519 -34.69 60.16 8.24
C LYS A 519 -35.25 59.64 9.55
N ASP A 520 -35.56 58.35 9.54
CA ASP A 520 -35.79 57.56 10.75
C ASP A 520 -34.40 57.16 11.26
N ASN A 521 -33.83 57.91 12.20
CA ASN A 521 -32.46 57.64 12.68
C ASN A 521 -32.42 56.52 13.72
N ASP A 522 -33.51 56.26 14.43
CA ASP A 522 -33.58 55.30 15.52
C ASP A 522 -34.30 53.98 15.17
N CYS A 523 -34.71 53.85 13.90
CA CYS A 523 -35.33 52.68 13.29
C CYS A 523 -36.68 52.28 13.91
N ASP A 524 -37.45 53.21 14.49
CA ASP A 524 -38.76 52.92 15.08
C ASP A 524 -39.95 52.97 14.09
N ASN A 525 -39.68 53.31 12.82
CA ASN A 525 -40.64 53.59 11.72
C ASN A 525 -41.42 54.90 11.87
N ARG A 526 -40.89 55.85 12.63
CA ARG A 526 -41.32 57.25 12.62
C ARG A 526 -40.16 58.09 12.12
N THR A 527 -40.44 59.35 11.84
CA THR A 527 -39.46 60.23 11.20
C THR A 527 -39.50 61.55 11.92
N ASP A 528 -38.34 62.00 12.39
CA ASP A 528 -38.15 63.25 13.11
C ASP A 528 -39.00 63.40 14.40
N GLU A 529 -39.34 62.29 15.07
CA GLU A 529 -40.04 62.28 16.37
C GLU A 529 -39.10 62.48 17.55
N ASP A 530 -39.67 62.68 18.75
CA ASP A 530 -38.92 62.88 20.00
C ASP A 530 -37.86 64.00 19.98
N ILE A 531 -37.89 64.87 18.97
CA ILE A 531 -37.09 66.10 18.88
C ILE A 531 -37.70 67.17 19.80
N PRO A 532 -36.96 67.65 20.82
CA PRO A 532 -37.49 68.62 21.78
C PRO A 532 -37.96 69.92 21.12
N GLU A 533 -39.11 70.44 21.57
CA GLU A 533 -39.60 71.76 21.16
C GLU A 533 -38.57 72.85 21.47
N GLN A 534 -38.41 73.78 20.54
CA GLN A 534 -37.57 74.94 20.72
C GLN A 534 -38.29 75.96 21.60
N VAL A 535 -37.59 76.49 22.60
CA VAL A 535 -38.12 77.54 23.49
C VAL A 535 -37.28 78.79 23.28
N CYS A 536 -37.94 79.92 23.01
CA CYS A 536 -37.28 81.21 22.81
C CYS A 536 -38.05 82.34 23.49
N GLY A 537 -37.36 83.45 23.77
CA GLY A 537 -37.90 84.54 24.60
C GLY A 537 -37.76 84.25 26.10
N ALA A 538 -37.88 85.30 26.92
CA ALA A 538 -37.87 85.23 28.38
C ALA A 538 -39.15 85.89 28.93
N GLY A 539 -39.54 85.53 30.16
CA GLY A 539 -40.74 86.11 30.77
C GLY A 539 -42.03 85.82 30.00
N ASP A 540 -42.88 86.84 29.85
CA ASP A 540 -44.17 86.76 29.14
C ASP A 540 -43.99 86.68 27.61
N CYS A 541 -42.78 86.92 27.12
CA CYS A 541 -42.42 86.83 25.70
C CYS A 541 -41.98 85.42 25.25
N ARG A 542 -42.02 84.46 26.20
CA ARG A 542 -41.66 83.07 25.96
C ARG A 542 -42.60 82.45 24.93
N SER A 543 -42.02 82.00 23.83
CA SER A 543 -42.69 81.29 22.75
C SER A 543 -42.09 79.88 22.60
N THR A 544 -42.88 78.96 22.06
CA THR A 544 -42.41 77.63 21.67
C THR A 544 -42.57 77.46 20.16
N ALA A 545 -41.63 76.77 19.53
CA ALA A 545 -41.74 76.29 18.16
C ALA A 545 -41.50 74.77 18.15
N PRO A 546 -42.14 74.01 17.24
CA PRO A 546 -41.89 72.58 17.11
C PRO A 546 -40.40 72.27 16.94
N GLY A 547 -39.96 71.11 17.44
CA GLY A 547 -38.57 70.66 17.30
C GLY A 547 -38.17 70.45 15.83
N CYS A 548 -39.12 69.97 15.01
CA CYS A 548 -38.94 69.74 13.58
C CYS A 548 -40.25 69.91 12.81
N VAL A 549 -40.16 70.45 11.59
CA VAL A 549 -41.27 70.46 10.61
C VAL A 549 -40.70 70.22 9.21
N GLY A 550 -40.88 69.02 8.67
CA GLY A 550 -40.42 68.64 7.32
C GLY A 550 -38.92 68.83 7.13
N GLY A 551 -38.12 68.12 7.93
CA GLY A 551 -36.64 68.14 7.84
C GLY A 551 -35.96 69.47 8.18
N ASN A 552 -36.72 70.44 8.71
CA ASN A 552 -36.19 71.75 9.05
C ASN A 552 -36.57 72.12 10.48
N VAL A 553 -35.58 72.53 11.27
CA VAL A 553 -35.79 73.09 12.61
C VAL A 553 -36.35 74.51 12.44
N PRO A 554 -37.65 74.74 12.70
CA PRO A 554 -38.23 76.05 12.48
C PRO A 554 -37.60 77.08 13.43
N LYS A 555 -37.37 78.29 12.92
CA LYS A 555 -36.85 79.38 13.75
C LYS A 555 -37.90 79.76 14.80
N CYS A 556 -37.61 79.50 16.07
CA CYS A 556 -38.42 80.02 17.16
C CYS A 556 -38.30 81.56 17.20
N THR A 557 -39.44 82.25 17.13
CA THR A 557 -39.52 83.71 17.23
C THR A 557 -40.25 84.06 18.53
N PRO A 558 -39.63 84.86 19.43
CA PRO A 558 -40.29 85.31 20.66
C PRO A 558 -41.60 86.04 20.36
N LEU A 559 -42.54 86.02 21.31
CA LEU A 559 -43.76 86.83 21.17
C LEU A 559 -43.39 88.32 21.14
N PRO A 560 -44.11 89.14 20.35
CA PRO A 560 -43.89 90.58 20.34
C PRO A 560 -44.22 91.16 21.72
N GLY A 561 -43.30 91.94 22.27
CA GLY A 561 -43.51 92.65 23.54
C GLY A 561 -44.62 93.68 23.45
N THR A 562 -45.28 93.92 24.57
CA THR A 562 -46.22 95.02 24.78
C THR A 562 -45.55 96.13 25.57
N ASN A 563 -46.16 97.32 25.65
CA ASN A 563 -45.61 98.37 26.52
C ASN A 563 -45.54 97.88 27.97
N GLU A 564 -44.46 98.24 28.66
CA GLU A 564 -44.21 97.94 30.07
C GLU A 564 -45.36 98.41 30.99
N ASP A 565 -45.94 97.47 31.74
CA ASP A 565 -46.78 97.75 32.90
C ASP A 565 -45.93 97.59 34.17
N CYS A 566 -46.13 98.46 35.17
CA CYS A 566 -45.35 98.41 36.41
C CYS A 566 -45.82 97.24 37.30
N ASN A 567 -45.43 96.02 36.95
CA ASN A 567 -45.97 94.76 37.50
C ASN A 567 -44.86 93.76 37.90
N GLY A 568 -43.59 94.09 37.68
CA GLY A 568 -42.45 93.24 38.02
C GLY A 568 -42.14 92.18 36.97
N LYS A 569 -42.64 92.35 35.74
CA LYS A 569 -42.32 91.54 34.57
C LYS A 569 -41.61 92.40 33.51
N ASP A 570 -41.03 91.72 32.54
CA ASP A 570 -40.44 92.32 31.33
C ASP A 570 -41.46 92.07 30.21
N ASP A 571 -42.36 93.04 30.02
CA ASP A 571 -43.52 92.95 29.14
C ASP A 571 -43.18 93.35 27.69
N ASP A 572 -42.15 94.19 27.50
CA ASP A 572 -41.65 94.67 26.21
C ASP A 572 -40.48 93.84 25.64
N CYS A 573 -40.03 92.86 26.42
CA CYS A 573 -39.01 91.87 26.07
C CYS A 573 -37.62 92.45 25.81
N ASN A 574 -37.29 93.63 26.35
CA ASN A 574 -36.01 94.28 26.14
C ASN A 574 -34.90 93.76 27.09
N GLY A 575 -35.27 92.91 28.07
CA GLY A 575 -34.37 92.31 29.05
C GLY A 575 -34.25 93.09 30.36
N PHE A 576 -35.03 94.16 30.54
CA PHE A 576 -35.09 94.97 31.76
C PHE A 576 -36.52 95.04 32.28
N THR A 577 -36.71 94.65 33.55
CA THR A 577 -38.02 94.69 34.20
C THR A 577 -38.44 96.13 34.53
N ASP A 578 -39.64 96.53 34.10
CA ASP A 578 -40.31 97.80 34.41
C ASP A 578 -39.53 99.08 33.97
N ASP A 579 -38.63 99.01 32.99
CA ASP A 579 -37.63 100.08 32.71
C ASP A 579 -38.17 101.30 31.95
N LEU A 580 -39.39 101.20 31.41
CA LEU A 580 -40.19 102.29 30.86
C LEU A 580 -41.68 102.15 31.24
N ALA A 581 -41.95 101.54 32.39
CA ALA A 581 -43.31 101.18 32.81
C ALA A 581 -44.26 102.38 32.92
N HIS A 582 -45.46 102.23 32.36
CA HIS A 582 -46.47 103.29 32.38
C HIS A 582 -47.17 103.38 33.75
N CYS A 583 -47.01 104.52 34.42
CA CYS A 583 -47.78 104.91 35.60
C CYS A 583 -48.61 106.16 35.29
N GLU A 584 -49.75 106.34 35.97
CA GLU A 584 -50.57 107.55 35.85
C GLU A 584 -49.77 108.82 36.22
N VAL A 585 -50.12 109.96 35.61
CA VAL A 585 -49.41 111.24 35.76
C VAL A 585 -49.26 111.61 37.24
N GLY A 586 -48.01 111.68 37.73
CA GLY A 586 -47.66 111.97 39.12
C GLY A 586 -47.02 110.80 39.89
N TYR A 587 -46.95 109.60 39.28
CA TYR A 587 -46.39 108.39 39.88
C TYR A 587 -45.18 107.86 39.07
N VAL A 588 -44.20 107.28 39.77
CA VAL A 588 -43.04 106.57 39.19
C VAL A 588 -43.06 105.11 39.59
N CYS A 589 -42.59 104.20 38.72
CA CYS A 589 -42.55 102.78 39.02
C CYS A 589 -41.38 102.46 39.98
N ILE A 590 -41.70 101.90 41.16
CA ILE A 590 -40.71 101.48 42.17
C ILE A 590 -41.11 100.10 42.69
N GLY A 591 -40.33 99.08 42.33
CA GLY A 591 -40.52 97.71 42.82
C GLY A 591 -41.87 97.10 42.44
N ALA A 592 -42.20 97.08 41.15
CA ALA A 592 -43.44 96.53 40.59
C ALA A 592 -44.73 97.25 41.04
N ARG A 593 -44.64 98.52 41.47
CA ARG A 593 -45.79 99.36 41.87
C ARG A 593 -45.56 100.85 41.56
N CYS A 594 -46.61 101.53 41.08
CA CYS A 594 -46.60 102.99 40.88
C CYS A 594 -46.71 103.75 42.21
N ALA A 595 -45.78 104.66 42.51
CA ALA A 595 -45.75 105.47 43.75
C ALA A 595 -45.60 106.99 43.47
N PRO A 596 -46.24 107.89 44.25
CA PRO A 596 -46.27 109.33 43.99
C PRO A 596 -44.96 110.04 44.39
N VAL A 597 -44.60 111.10 43.65
CA VAL A 597 -43.38 111.89 43.89
C VAL A 597 -43.68 113.08 44.80
N GLU A 598 -43.32 113.01 46.09
CA GLU A 598 -43.28 114.18 46.99
C GLU A 598 -41.87 114.44 47.53
N VAL A 599 -41.49 115.72 47.45
CA VAL A 599 -40.21 116.32 47.86
C VAL A 599 -40.44 117.01 49.21
N GLU A 600 -39.68 116.70 50.25
CA GLU A 600 -39.38 117.62 51.38
C GLU A 600 -38.08 117.17 52.11
N PRO A 601 -37.30 118.09 52.72
CA PRO A 601 -35.94 117.85 53.15
C PRO A 601 -35.74 117.73 54.68
N ASP A 602 -34.66 117.03 55.00
CA ASP A 602 -33.70 117.24 56.09
C ASP A 602 -33.89 116.64 57.49
N ALA A 603 -32.72 116.22 57.99
CA ALA A 603 -32.29 115.96 59.36
C ALA A 603 -32.69 114.64 60.07
N GLY A 604 -31.67 113.85 60.44
CA GLY A 604 -31.68 113.14 61.73
C GLY A 604 -31.02 111.77 61.78
N THR A 605 -29.72 111.75 62.09
CA THR A 605 -28.84 110.60 62.42
C THR A 605 -29.30 109.73 63.64
N PRO A 606 -28.66 108.57 63.95
CA PRO A 606 -29.25 107.28 64.36
C PRO A 606 -29.20 107.02 65.90
N PRO A 607 -29.71 105.87 66.44
CA PRO A 607 -28.88 104.64 66.60
C PRO A 607 -29.66 103.29 66.63
N ALA A 608 -28.91 102.17 66.59
CA ALA A 608 -29.32 100.80 66.98
C ALA A 608 -29.33 100.65 68.54
N PRO A 609 -29.41 99.46 69.21
CA PRO A 609 -29.79 98.08 68.84
C PRO A 609 -30.68 97.31 69.89
N GLY A 610 -31.08 96.06 69.59
CA GLY A 610 -31.43 94.98 70.55
C GLY A 610 -32.93 94.79 70.89
N ARG A 611 -33.47 93.64 71.32
CA ARG A 611 -33.09 92.23 71.63
C ARG A 611 -34.44 91.47 71.74
N ASP A 612 -34.60 90.25 71.19
CA ASP A 612 -34.54 88.93 71.87
C ASP A 612 -35.54 88.77 73.05
N ALA A 613 -36.32 87.72 73.31
CA ALA A 613 -36.41 86.32 72.87
C ALA A 613 -37.76 85.76 73.38
N SER A 614 -38.23 84.62 72.85
CA SER A 614 -38.42 83.39 73.67
C SER A 614 -39.11 82.26 72.88
N GLN A 615 -38.34 81.19 72.64
CA GLN A 615 -38.77 79.84 72.24
C GLN A 615 -39.37 79.05 73.43
N PRO A 616 -39.79 77.76 73.29
CA PRO A 616 -38.83 76.63 73.30
C PRO A 616 -39.15 75.41 72.37
N LEU A 617 -38.07 74.63 72.14
CA LEU A 617 -37.86 73.31 71.47
C LEU A 617 -38.27 72.11 72.38
N PRO A 618 -38.07 70.77 72.10
CA PRO A 618 -37.10 70.05 71.21
C PRO A 618 -37.65 68.79 70.47
N GLY A 619 -36.91 67.97 69.71
CA GLY A 619 -35.46 67.78 69.55
C GLY A 619 -35.09 66.84 68.37
N ALA A 620 -33.78 66.66 68.21
CA ALA A 620 -33.06 66.02 67.12
C ALA A 620 -32.20 64.83 67.60
N ASP A 621 -31.81 63.97 66.65
CA ASP A 621 -30.57 63.18 66.52
C ASP A 621 -30.77 62.21 65.32
N ALA A 622 -29.85 61.81 64.46
CA ALA A 622 -28.42 62.03 64.16
C ALA A 622 -28.23 61.47 62.71
N GLY A 623 -27.19 61.70 61.91
CA GLY A 623 -25.89 62.33 62.08
C GLY A 623 -25.16 62.38 60.72
N ILE A 624 -24.20 63.29 60.65
CA ILE A 624 -23.40 63.77 59.50
C ILE A 624 -22.02 63.06 59.48
N ASN A 625 -21.36 62.97 58.32
CA ASN A 625 -20.00 63.52 58.17
C ASN A 625 -19.47 63.59 56.71
N THR A 626 -19.21 64.84 56.32
CA THR A 626 -18.34 65.38 55.27
C THR A 626 -16.85 65.07 55.50
N PHE A 627 -15.99 65.20 54.47
CA PHE A 627 -14.90 66.22 54.43
C PHE A 627 -14.11 66.24 53.09
N LYS A 628 -13.68 67.45 52.71
CA LYS A 628 -12.72 67.78 51.63
C LYS A 628 -11.26 67.48 52.04
N GLY A 629 -10.42 67.15 51.06
CA GLY A 629 -9.09 67.79 50.90
C GLY A 629 -7.83 66.89 50.91
N GLY A 630 -6.98 67.04 49.88
CA GLY A 630 -5.50 67.09 50.02
C GLY A 630 -4.64 65.88 49.61
N GLY A 631 -3.93 66.00 48.47
CA GLY A 631 -2.45 65.92 48.33
C GLY A 631 -1.62 64.64 48.58
N CYS A 632 -0.71 64.35 47.62
CA CYS A 632 0.57 63.57 47.67
C CYS A 632 0.47 62.05 47.94
N GLY A 633 1.24 61.10 47.38
CA GLY A 633 2.49 61.03 46.61
C GLY A 633 3.29 59.78 47.06
N CYS A 634 3.91 59.03 46.12
CA CYS A 634 4.85 57.88 46.28
C CYS A 634 4.25 56.55 46.82
N GLY A 635 4.62 55.31 46.44
CA GLY A 635 5.67 54.72 45.60
C GLY A 635 6.13 53.38 46.23
N ALA A 636 6.13 52.25 45.50
CA ALA A 636 6.93 50.99 45.66
C ALA A 636 6.23 49.84 44.87
N ALA A 637 6.79 49.20 43.83
CA ALA A 637 7.83 48.15 43.82
C ALA A 637 7.49 46.99 44.80
N SER A 638 7.36 45.71 44.43
CA SER A 638 8.26 44.85 43.63
C SER A 638 7.72 43.40 43.66
N GLY A 639 8.19 42.52 42.77
CA GLY A 639 8.19 41.06 43.03
C GLY A 639 7.86 40.13 41.87
N SER A 640 8.86 39.84 41.01
CA SER A 640 8.89 38.73 40.07
C SER A 640 9.18 37.38 40.76
N ALA A 641 8.77 36.26 40.14
CA ALA A 641 9.63 35.06 39.99
C ALA A 641 9.03 34.03 39.00
N LEU A 642 9.80 33.70 37.97
CA LEU A 642 9.74 32.44 37.21
C LEU A 642 10.24 31.27 38.08
N VAL A 643 9.73 30.05 37.87
CA VAL A 643 10.55 28.82 37.84
C VAL A 643 10.00 27.83 36.79
N THR A 644 10.96 27.22 36.11
CA THR A 644 10.99 26.27 34.99
C THR A 644 10.66 24.80 35.31
N GLY A 645 10.14 24.07 34.32
CA GLY A 645 10.70 22.80 33.80
C GLY A 645 10.23 21.46 34.42
N GLY A 646 9.84 20.51 33.56
CA GLY A 646 9.75 19.09 33.94
C GLY A 646 8.93 18.23 32.98
N VAL A 647 9.60 17.28 32.32
CA VAL A 647 9.11 16.35 31.29
C VAL A 647 8.64 15.02 31.92
N ALA A 648 7.69 14.34 31.25
CA ALA A 648 7.69 12.89 30.93
C ALA A 648 6.59 11.94 31.50
N PHE A 649 6.19 11.03 30.58
CA PHE A 649 5.66 9.65 30.71
C PHE A 649 4.21 9.35 31.15
N LEU A 650 3.42 8.91 30.16
CA LEU A 650 2.84 7.56 29.99
C LEU A 650 2.37 6.78 31.24
N ALA A 651 1.06 6.51 31.36
CA ALA A 651 0.52 5.16 31.63
C ALA A 651 -1.02 5.11 31.79
N LEU A 652 -1.61 4.16 31.05
CA LEU A 652 -2.79 3.33 31.35
C LEU A 652 -3.43 3.47 32.74
N ALA A 653 -4.76 3.63 32.75
CA ALA A 653 -5.61 3.09 33.82
C ALA A 653 -6.95 2.57 33.25
N LEU A 654 -7.06 1.25 33.21
CA LEU A 654 -8.27 0.47 32.97
C LEU A 654 -8.97 0.16 34.30
N ARG A 655 -10.32 0.03 34.22
CA ARG A 655 -11.23 -0.73 35.11
C ARG A 655 -11.64 -0.04 36.44
N ARG A 656 -12.87 -0.17 36.98
CA ARG A 656 -13.92 -1.20 36.86
C ARG A 656 -15.26 -0.69 37.47
N ARG A 657 -16.39 -1.19 36.98
CA ARG A 657 -17.71 -1.21 37.68
C ARG A 657 -17.83 -2.46 38.59
N PRO A 658 -18.75 -2.47 39.58
CA PRO A 658 -18.80 -3.41 40.72
C PRO A 658 -19.70 -4.66 40.48
N PRO A 659 -19.75 -5.64 41.42
CA PRO A 659 -20.05 -7.05 41.15
C PRO A 659 -21.54 -7.42 41.31
N ARG A 660 -21.91 -8.60 40.78
CA ARG A 660 -23.13 -9.34 41.13
C ARG A 660 -22.76 -10.68 41.76
N CYS A 661 -23.37 -10.96 42.91
CA CYS A 661 -23.49 -12.27 43.54
C CYS A 661 -24.66 -13.04 42.92
N GLY A 662 -24.57 -14.37 42.95
CA GLY A 662 -25.62 -15.32 42.58
C GLY A 662 -25.07 -16.48 41.79
#